data_AF-A0A1C0ZXR6-F1
#
_entry.id   AF-A0A1C0ZXR6-F1
#
_cell.length_a   1.000
_cell.length_b   1.000
_cell.length_c   1.000
_cell.angle_alpha   90.00
_cell.angle_beta   90.00
_cell.angle_gamma   90.00
#
_symmetry.space_group_name_H-M   'P 1'
#
loop_
_entity.id
_entity.type
_entity.pdbx_description
1 polymer ?
#
loop_
_entity_poly.entity_id
_entity_poly.type
_entity_poly.pdbx_seq_one_letter_code
_entity_poly.pdbx_strand_id
1 'polypeptide(L)'
;MRSYVKTLFMSGILLTAIFIGLCAFTNETWAAYTPSINTSPTLPQDDVVIYTENVVDFGAVANNPAVDNTTAFQNAINEAYANGGGIVYVPAGDWRLNGTLVLKRKVTLRGEWRNPDTAGNEAAQGTILSTTANQNNPGGSPFITVASNAAVKNLSIWYPNQSYASPSTYPYTISEGVFDTEDAAHHGFAVINVTIYNAYKGIETGNGLSQSQEPMIKNVMMTALNTGVHQTNDWNFGNTESVHISSKYWINSALSGAPSSSPNQATLTSYMRANMTGVLLDGHIDGINLYDIRVEDAKIGIDCANRWTQISNITLNNVNTGVYYHYSGGGNAGNSLVGGTINVLAGTNTYGIKMNQIGEALIQGITIGGTPTNGVYFDSSTETLNLMKMTFTNWTDSAIKVMQGSALIEASAFNLSGTHIALDSRVKSASILGNTFTGTPTITYVPSPQIFIDHTSLGIPNLPAITTTYTMLKERKPANPTNFYNITTYGAISGTSNPATDNTTAIQNALNAASTAGGGTVFVPAGYWMVKGQLTIPTGVELRGVAESSSMGDNKGSTLFSYANQNNPSGTPFITMNAASGLRGIMVYYPDMGTSRTMTYPYTVKGNGNGIWIRDVRLVNSWNGIDFASVRSDNFEFSGISGNVRNIGTFVSNGSTGGIMENQMQAWTGEGAESAALAFPNNSYRDHISLASTASPWKFGSTSNITALQMSVYLPDTGIDSQAAGLRFVNDGGTTNNFTCITCQTDATSTARIDAGGTINLVDFGGTQTGLITGSTFAGTVNVFGYRYADHGTMVTMNGGTLNAYQFITSPEDIRFQLNGGTSNFYGTYLTYPSPYTSFTVGASITAAKIVGGAGVGGIGVANSAGSKLVQSNNIDTKYSSVTATATSSAEDANWGLSKVVDGNPNSVSGAYGWSSTLTPTVNHTESLTLDLGNTRSLGRVDLYPRNDGVNTGYGFPVDFTIQVSTNGTTWTTVVTKSGYALPGNAVQSFTFTPQAARYVKVQGTSLRANPNDGNLYRMQFAEASLLAVTSVSATSTVEDASWGISRLTDGNLTSVSGSYGWTSSNNTGANHTESVTLDLGASKSISKVDLYPRTDGVNLGYGFPVDFTIQVSTNGTSWTTVVTRTAYAKPGNATQSFTFTAQNARYVKIEGTSLRSNPNDFNTYRMQLAEAIVY
;
A
#
# COMPACT_ATOMS: atom_id res chain seq x y z
N MET A 1 35.61 54.20 -46.70
CA MET A 1 35.56 52.89 -47.38
C MET A 1 36.87 52.07 -47.34
N ARG A 2 38.05 52.61 -46.98
CA ARG A 2 39.27 51.80 -46.80
C ARG A 2 39.60 51.36 -45.36
N SER A 3 38.92 51.86 -44.32
CA SER A 3 39.13 51.37 -42.93
C SER A 3 38.16 50.27 -42.49
N TYR A 4 37.06 50.03 -43.22
CA TYR A 4 36.09 48.97 -42.89
C TYR A 4 36.45 47.57 -43.43
N VAL A 5 37.41 47.48 -44.36
CA VAL A 5 37.81 46.21 -45.00
C VAL A 5 38.95 45.50 -44.24
N LYS A 6 39.77 46.24 -43.46
CA LYS A 6 40.85 45.64 -42.67
C LYS A 6 40.37 45.00 -41.37
N THR A 7 39.30 45.51 -40.76
CA THR A 7 38.74 44.92 -39.52
C THR A 7 38.00 43.62 -39.82
N LEU A 8 37.28 43.50 -40.94
CA LEU A 8 36.58 42.26 -41.30
C LEU A 8 37.53 41.08 -41.61
N PHE A 9 38.73 41.34 -42.17
CA PHE A 9 39.68 40.27 -42.51
C PHE A 9 40.44 39.72 -41.29
N MET A 10 40.69 40.53 -40.26
CA MET A 10 41.27 40.07 -38.99
C MET A 10 40.23 39.38 -38.09
N SER A 11 38.97 39.83 -38.12
CA SER A 11 37.87 39.16 -37.41
C SER A 11 37.51 37.80 -38.00
N GLY A 12 37.63 37.61 -39.33
CA GLY A 12 37.34 36.34 -40.00
C GLY A 12 38.36 35.23 -39.69
N ILE A 13 39.65 35.56 -39.57
CA ILE A 13 40.70 34.56 -39.28
C ILE A 13 40.70 34.18 -37.79
N LEU A 14 40.38 35.13 -36.89
CA LEU A 14 40.21 34.82 -35.46
C LEU A 14 38.93 34.02 -35.18
N LEU A 15 37.82 34.29 -35.88
CA LEU A 15 36.59 33.48 -35.75
C LEU A 15 36.78 32.06 -36.30
N THR A 16 37.56 31.87 -37.36
CA THR A 16 37.78 30.53 -37.93
C THR A 16 38.76 29.71 -37.08
N ALA A 17 39.75 30.34 -36.42
CA ALA A 17 40.62 29.67 -35.46
C ALA A 17 39.89 29.35 -34.12
N ILE A 18 38.94 30.20 -33.71
CA ILE A 18 38.08 29.95 -32.54
C ILE A 18 37.00 28.90 -32.86
N PHE A 19 36.45 28.84 -34.08
CA PHE A 19 35.51 27.78 -34.49
C PHE A 19 36.20 26.43 -34.69
N ILE A 20 37.44 26.40 -35.18
CA ILE A 20 38.23 25.15 -35.26
C ILE A 20 38.75 24.74 -33.87
N GLY A 21 38.93 25.69 -32.94
CA GLY A 21 39.25 25.42 -31.53
C GLY A 21 38.05 24.99 -30.66
N LEU A 22 36.82 25.42 -30.99
CA LEU A 22 35.58 25.01 -30.30
C LEU A 22 34.89 23.79 -30.92
N CYS A 23 35.30 23.34 -32.11
CA CYS A 23 34.88 22.05 -32.69
C CYS A 23 35.98 20.98 -32.64
N ALA A 24 37.09 21.26 -31.95
CA ALA A 24 37.90 20.19 -31.39
C ALA A 24 37.08 19.58 -30.24
N PHE A 25 36.17 18.67 -30.57
CA PHE A 25 35.92 17.55 -29.67
C PHE A 25 37.30 17.00 -29.36
N THR A 26 37.81 17.25 -28.16
CA THR A 26 38.90 16.43 -27.67
C THR A 26 38.33 15.04 -27.72
N ASN A 27 38.78 14.24 -28.69
CA ASN A 27 38.71 12.80 -28.59
C ASN A 27 39.37 12.50 -27.26
N GLU A 28 38.58 12.37 -26.19
CA GLU A 28 39.09 11.93 -24.90
C GLU A 28 39.55 10.50 -25.14
N THR A 29 40.82 10.36 -25.50
CA THR A 29 41.52 9.10 -25.45
C THR A 29 41.64 8.76 -23.98
N TRP A 30 40.71 7.96 -23.47
CA TRP A 30 40.85 7.37 -22.15
C TRP A 30 42.09 6.49 -22.22
N ALA A 31 43.16 6.89 -21.53
CA ALA A 31 44.33 6.04 -21.40
C ALA A 31 43.86 4.75 -20.72
N ALA A 32 44.12 3.59 -21.33
CA ALA A 32 43.81 2.31 -20.72
C ALA A 32 44.62 2.18 -19.42
N TYR A 33 44.00 2.52 -18.29
CA TYR A 33 44.64 2.54 -16.99
C TYR A 33 44.90 1.12 -16.48
N THR A 34 45.89 0.95 -15.59
CA THR A 34 46.23 -0.33 -14.95
C THR A 34 45.55 -0.44 -13.59
N PRO A 35 44.31 -0.96 -13.51
CA PRO A 35 43.65 -1.28 -12.24
C PRO A 35 44.52 -2.16 -11.36
N SER A 36 44.36 -1.98 -10.05
CA SER A 36 45.06 -2.75 -9.04
C SER A 36 44.09 -3.58 -8.21
N ILE A 37 44.55 -4.74 -7.76
CA ILE A 37 43.85 -5.59 -6.80
C ILE A 37 44.54 -5.45 -5.45
N ASN A 38 43.77 -5.22 -4.39
CA ASN A 38 44.30 -5.37 -3.02
C ASN A 38 44.16 -6.83 -2.59
N THR A 39 45.25 -7.59 -2.70
CA THR A 39 45.32 -9.01 -2.33
C THR A 39 45.48 -9.25 -0.83
N SER A 40 45.64 -8.20 -0.02
CA SER A 40 45.84 -8.29 1.42
C SER A 40 45.19 -7.11 2.14
N PRO A 41 43.84 -6.97 2.06
CA PRO A 41 43.13 -5.95 2.83
C PRO A 41 43.37 -6.18 4.32
N THR A 42 43.39 -5.08 5.08
CA THR A 42 43.66 -5.09 6.52
C THR A 42 42.55 -5.82 7.29
N LEU A 43 41.32 -5.72 6.78
CA LEU A 43 40.14 -6.40 7.28
C LEU A 43 39.59 -7.37 6.23
N PRO A 44 39.07 -8.54 6.64
CA PRO A 44 38.38 -9.43 5.71
C PRO A 44 37.20 -8.74 5.04
N GLN A 45 37.19 -8.77 3.70
CA GLN A 45 36.17 -8.16 2.86
C GLN A 45 35.23 -9.23 2.28
N ASP A 46 33.98 -8.87 1.97
CA ASP A 46 32.98 -9.81 1.44
C ASP A 46 33.14 -10.04 -0.08
N ASP A 47 33.84 -9.16 -0.79
CA ASP A 47 34.24 -9.30 -2.20
C ASP A 47 35.76 -9.12 -2.40
N VAL A 48 36.19 -9.11 -3.67
CA VAL A 48 37.56 -8.75 -4.07
C VAL A 48 37.67 -7.23 -4.13
N VAL A 49 38.70 -6.65 -3.50
CA VAL A 49 38.96 -5.21 -3.53
C VAL A 49 39.77 -4.88 -4.78
N ILE A 50 39.14 -4.20 -5.73
CA ILE A 50 39.78 -3.68 -6.95
C ILE A 50 39.66 -2.17 -6.91
N TYR A 51 40.70 -1.48 -7.37
CA TYR A 51 40.71 -0.03 -7.41
C TYR A 51 41.45 0.52 -8.62
N THR A 52 41.05 1.73 -9.03
CA THR A 52 41.75 2.49 -10.07
C THR A 52 42.67 3.51 -9.44
N GLU A 53 42.24 4.21 -8.39
CA GLU A 53 43.09 5.18 -7.70
C GLU A 53 43.22 4.83 -6.22
N ASN A 54 44.34 5.18 -5.59
CA ASN A 54 44.53 5.04 -4.15
C ASN A 54 44.93 6.39 -3.55
N VAL A 55 44.21 6.85 -2.53
CA VAL A 55 44.42 8.19 -1.95
C VAL A 55 45.85 8.43 -1.44
N VAL A 56 46.58 7.36 -1.08
CA VAL A 56 47.98 7.46 -0.62
C VAL A 56 48.92 7.89 -1.74
N ASP A 57 48.61 7.54 -2.99
CA ASP A 57 49.40 7.93 -4.17
C ASP A 57 49.24 9.43 -4.47
N PHE A 58 48.22 10.07 -3.88
CA PHE A 58 47.97 11.51 -3.94
C PHE A 58 48.43 12.25 -2.67
N GLY A 59 49.19 11.59 -1.81
CA GLY A 59 49.81 12.20 -0.62
C GLY A 59 48.94 12.19 0.65
N ALA A 60 47.84 11.41 0.68
CA ALA A 60 47.06 11.25 1.89
C ALA A 60 47.86 10.49 2.98
N VAL A 61 47.70 10.90 4.24
CA VAL A 61 48.35 10.31 5.41
C VAL A 61 47.31 9.98 6.49
N ALA A 62 47.14 8.68 6.77
CA ALA A 62 46.27 8.18 7.82
C ALA A 62 46.86 8.37 9.23
N ASN A 63 45.99 8.32 10.24
CA ASN A 63 46.32 8.32 11.67
C ASN A 63 47.16 9.52 12.13
N ASN A 64 47.09 10.64 11.40
CA ASN A 64 47.75 11.88 11.73
C ASN A 64 46.72 13.02 11.83
N PRO A 65 46.23 13.37 13.03
CA PRO A 65 45.17 14.37 13.19
C PRO A 65 45.61 15.79 12.81
N ALA A 66 46.90 16.04 12.58
CA ALA A 66 47.42 17.32 12.11
C ALA A 66 47.41 17.47 10.58
N VAL A 67 47.20 16.38 9.82
CA VAL A 67 47.20 16.39 8.36
C VAL A 67 45.77 16.43 7.84
N ASP A 68 45.46 17.46 7.06
CA ASP A 68 44.20 17.52 6.32
C ASP A 68 44.33 16.79 4.98
N ASN A 69 43.56 15.73 4.81
CA ASN A 69 43.60 14.87 3.63
C ASN A 69 42.65 15.32 2.51
N THR A 70 41.87 16.40 2.71
CA THR A 70 40.81 16.83 1.79
C THR A 70 41.32 16.97 0.34
N THR A 71 42.44 17.66 0.13
CA THR A 71 43.01 17.88 -1.21
C THR A 71 43.47 16.57 -1.88
N ALA A 72 44.11 15.68 -1.14
CA ALA A 72 44.59 14.40 -1.67
C ALA A 72 43.42 13.51 -2.12
N PHE A 73 42.36 13.44 -1.29
CA PHE A 73 41.13 12.71 -1.63
C PHE A 73 40.47 13.31 -2.87
N GLN A 74 40.28 14.64 -2.93
CA GLN A 74 39.66 15.29 -4.07
C GLN A 74 40.47 15.12 -5.36
N ASN A 75 41.80 15.12 -5.29
CA ASN A 75 42.65 14.86 -6.45
C ASN A 75 42.49 13.43 -6.96
N ALA A 76 42.44 12.42 -6.07
CA ALA A 76 42.19 11.04 -6.47
C ALA A 76 40.80 10.87 -7.14
N ILE A 77 39.78 11.54 -6.59
CA ILE A 77 38.42 11.57 -7.19
C ILE A 77 38.44 12.23 -8.57
N ASN A 78 39.16 13.35 -8.71
CA ASN A 78 39.27 14.07 -9.97
C ASN A 78 39.98 13.22 -11.05
N GLU A 79 41.04 12.51 -10.67
CA GLU A 79 41.78 11.62 -11.56
C GLU A 79 40.91 10.44 -12.01
N ALA A 80 40.24 9.76 -11.08
CA ALA A 80 39.32 8.67 -11.41
C ALA A 80 38.22 9.14 -12.38
N TYR A 81 37.67 10.34 -12.18
CA TYR A 81 36.68 10.92 -13.08
C TYR A 81 37.24 11.23 -14.48
N ALA A 82 38.44 11.83 -14.54
CA ALA A 82 39.12 12.14 -15.79
C ALA A 82 39.44 10.86 -16.60
N ASN A 83 39.63 9.73 -15.91
CA ASN A 83 39.87 8.42 -16.50
C ASN A 83 38.58 7.66 -16.89
N GLY A 84 37.43 8.34 -16.94
CA GLY A 84 36.14 7.75 -17.37
C GLY A 84 35.34 7.10 -16.23
N GLY A 85 35.67 7.42 -14.97
CA GLY A 85 35.10 6.81 -13.77
C GLY A 85 36.02 5.75 -13.17
N GLY A 86 35.67 5.24 -11.99
CA GLY A 86 36.51 4.26 -11.31
C GLY A 86 36.28 4.15 -9.82
N ILE A 87 37.21 3.49 -9.14
CA ILE A 87 37.14 3.20 -7.71
C ILE A 87 38.35 3.86 -7.05
N VAL A 88 38.08 4.85 -6.19
CA VAL A 88 39.08 5.50 -5.33
C VAL A 88 39.14 4.74 -4.02
N TYR A 89 40.23 4.00 -3.84
CA TYR A 89 40.48 3.20 -2.66
C TYR A 89 41.05 4.04 -1.52
N VAL A 90 40.49 3.80 -0.33
CA VAL A 90 40.91 4.40 0.93
C VAL A 90 41.27 3.27 1.89
N PRO A 91 42.57 2.99 2.14
CA PRO A 91 42.97 1.95 3.07
C PRO A 91 42.42 2.15 4.49
N ALA A 92 42.40 1.08 5.28
CA ALA A 92 42.05 1.15 6.69
C ALA A 92 42.94 2.18 7.44
N GLY A 93 42.32 3.00 8.28
CA GLY A 93 42.97 4.10 9.00
C GLY A 93 42.00 5.23 9.31
N ASP A 94 42.41 6.12 10.21
CA ASP A 94 41.72 7.38 10.51
C ASP A 94 42.23 8.50 9.59
N TRP A 95 41.35 9.03 8.75
CA TRP A 95 41.66 10.07 7.76
C TRP A 95 40.98 11.36 8.15
N ARG A 96 41.76 12.36 8.57
CA ARG A 96 41.25 13.69 8.93
C ARG A 96 40.94 14.50 7.68
N LEU A 97 39.72 15.06 7.58
CA LEU A 97 39.28 15.98 6.53
C LEU A 97 38.66 17.24 7.15
N ASN A 98 39.14 18.44 6.80
CA ASN A 98 38.53 19.69 7.28
C ASN A 98 37.56 20.31 6.26
N GLY A 99 37.65 19.95 4.99
CA GLY A 99 36.74 20.40 3.93
C GLY A 99 35.71 19.35 3.54
N THR A 100 34.93 19.67 2.52
CA THR A 100 33.92 18.78 1.91
C THR A 100 34.51 18.08 0.68
N LEU A 101 33.93 16.94 0.31
CA LEU A 101 34.27 16.20 -0.90
C LEU A 101 33.13 16.25 -1.91
N VAL A 102 33.46 16.31 -3.20
CA VAL A 102 32.49 16.14 -4.29
C VAL A 102 32.86 14.88 -5.05
N LEU A 103 32.06 13.82 -4.90
CA LEU A 103 32.18 12.60 -5.66
C LEU A 103 31.55 12.80 -7.03
N LYS A 104 32.39 12.78 -8.06
CA LYS A 104 31.99 12.96 -9.45
C LYS A 104 31.36 11.69 -10.02
N ARG A 105 30.61 11.85 -11.11
CA ARG A 105 29.86 10.77 -11.75
C ARG A 105 30.72 9.54 -11.99
N LYS A 106 30.16 8.35 -11.74
CA LYS A 106 30.83 7.04 -11.91
C LYS A 106 32.11 6.84 -11.09
N VAL A 107 32.36 7.70 -10.09
CA VAL A 107 33.44 7.48 -9.13
C VAL A 107 32.86 6.88 -7.84
N THR A 108 33.43 5.75 -7.42
CA THR A 108 33.14 5.16 -6.11
C THR A 108 34.26 5.48 -5.14
N LEU A 109 33.96 6.12 -4.02
CA LEU A 109 34.88 6.20 -2.89
C LEU A 109 34.70 4.95 -2.03
N ARG A 110 35.73 4.11 -1.98
CA ARG A 110 35.65 2.77 -1.40
C ARG A 110 36.69 2.54 -0.31
N GLY A 111 36.24 2.17 0.89
CA GLY A 111 37.12 1.82 1.99
C GLY A 111 37.18 0.32 2.31
N GLU A 112 37.64 0.02 3.52
CA GLU A 112 37.49 -1.24 4.21
C GLU A 112 36.49 -1.10 5.37
N TRP A 113 35.48 -1.98 5.45
CA TRP A 113 34.42 -1.87 6.45
C TRP A 113 33.96 -3.21 7.02
N ARG A 114 33.40 -3.16 8.22
CA ARG A 114 32.77 -4.29 8.91
C ARG A 114 31.42 -3.84 9.45
N ASN A 115 30.42 -4.71 9.32
CA ASN A 115 29.09 -4.45 9.85
C ASN A 115 29.13 -4.38 11.40
N PRO A 116 28.82 -3.22 12.02
CA PRO A 116 28.86 -3.06 13.46
C PRO A 116 27.75 -3.82 14.21
N ASP A 117 26.74 -4.35 13.52
CA ASP A 117 25.74 -5.25 14.11
C ASP A 117 26.21 -6.71 14.19
N THR A 118 27.36 -7.04 13.60
CA THR A 118 27.99 -8.34 13.80
C THR A 118 28.72 -8.36 15.13
N ALA A 119 28.43 -9.34 15.98
CA ALA A 119 29.07 -9.48 17.29
C ALA A 119 30.60 -9.46 17.19
N GLY A 120 31.25 -8.60 17.97
CA GLY A 120 32.70 -8.38 17.95
C GLY A 120 33.18 -7.29 16.98
N ASN A 121 32.29 -6.69 16.18
CA ASN A 121 32.61 -5.59 15.26
C ASN A 121 32.09 -4.21 15.74
N GLU A 122 31.66 -4.10 16.99
CA GLU A 122 30.99 -2.89 17.50
C GLU A 122 31.93 -1.67 17.56
N ALA A 123 33.21 -1.89 17.86
CA ALA A 123 34.23 -0.85 17.86
C ALA A 123 34.56 -0.38 16.44
N ALA A 124 34.84 0.92 16.29
CA ALA A 124 35.22 1.50 15.01
C ALA A 124 36.53 0.91 14.48
N GLN A 125 36.49 0.46 13.23
CA GLN A 125 37.59 -0.21 12.56
C GLN A 125 37.50 0.00 11.05
N GLY A 126 38.61 -0.21 10.36
CA GLY A 126 38.67 -0.06 8.91
C GLY A 126 38.94 1.37 8.50
N THR A 127 38.29 1.82 7.44
CA THR A 127 38.44 3.18 6.92
C THR A 127 37.51 4.14 7.66
N ILE A 128 38.07 5.10 8.37
CA ILE A 128 37.31 6.11 9.13
C ILE A 128 37.62 7.50 8.57
N LEU A 129 36.61 8.21 8.10
CA LEU A 129 36.70 9.60 7.67
C LEU A 129 36.31 10.51 8.84
N SER A 130 37.29 11.22 9.39
CA SER A 130 37.13 12.11 10.55
C SER A 130 36.98 13.56 10.13
N THR A 131 35.78 14.12 10.24
CA THR A 131 35.44 15.41 9.63
C THR A 131 34.97 16.48 10.61
N THR A 132 35.36 17.74 10.36
CA THR A 132 34.81 18.92 11.04
C THR A 132 34.22 19.92 10.06
N ALA A 133 34.02 19.51 8.80
CA ALA A 133 33.48 20.38 7.77
C ALA A 133 32.14 20.98 8.21
N ASN A 134 32.00 22.30 8.05
CA ASN A 134 30.77 23.04 8.34
C ASN A 134 30.20 22.86 9.76
N GLN A 135 31.06 22.66 10.77
CA GLN A 135 30.63 22.67 12.18
C GLN A 135 29.90 23.98 12.52
N ASN A 136 28.77 23.85 13.22
CA ASN A 136 27.85 24.93 13.59
C ASN A 136 27.21 25.66 12.40
N ASN A 137 27.20 25.04 11.20
CA ASN A 137 26.57 25.58 10.01
C ASN A 137 25.61 24.55 9.36
N PRO A 138 24.39 24.36 9.90
CA PRO A 138 23.46 23.34 9.42
C PRO A 138 22.87 23.58 8.02
N GLY A 139 23.07 24.77 7.46
CA GLY A 139 22.71 25.12 6.07
C GLY A 139 23.91 25.15 5.12
N GLY A 140 25.10 24.73 5.56
CA GLY A 140 26.28 24.59 4.70
C GLY A 140 26.17 23.38 3.77
N SER A 141 27.14 23.25 2.85
CA SER A 141 27.25 22.08 1.98
C SER A 141 27.42 20.78 2.78
N PRO A 142 26.91 19.64 2.28
CA PRO A 142 27.12 18.36 2.93
C PRO A 142 28.61 18.00 3.01
N PHE A 143 29.00 17.10 3.92
CA PHE A 143 30.40 16.67 3.99
C PHE A 143 30.83 15.95 2.70
N ILE A 144 29.99 15.07 2.18
CA ILE A 144 30.17 14.46 0.86
C ILE A 144 28.95 14.81 0.00
N THR A 145 29.18 15.56 -1.08
CA THR A 145 28.22 15.70 -2.18
C THR A 145 28.46 14.58 -3.18
N VAL A 146 27.41 13.87 -3.57
CA VAL A 146 27.55 12.72 -4.48
C VAL A 146 26.78 12.99 -5.76
N ALA A 147 27.47 12.94 -6.90
CA ALA A 147 26.93 13.13 -8.25
C ALA A 147 26.22 11.85 -8.77
N SER A 148 25.52 11.95 -9.90
CA SER A 148 24.84 10.80 -10.52
C SER A 148 25.76 9.58 -10.70
N ASN A 149 25.27 8.39 -10.36
CA ASN A 149 25.99 7.11 -10.49
C ASN A 149 27.33 7.03 -9.75
N ALA A 150 27.57 7.92 -8.80
CA ALA A 150 28.68 7.84 -7.87
C ALA A 150 28.25 7.12 -6.58
N ALA A 151 29.21 6.56 -5.86
CA ALA A 151 28.91 5.77 -4.67
C ALA A 151 29.89 6.02 -3.53
N VAL A 152 29.38 5.97 -2.30
CA VAL A 152 30.17 5.82 -1.08
C VAL A 152 30.01 4.38 -0.61
N LYS A 153 31.11 3.61 -0.54
CA LYS A 153 31.05 2.17 -0.25
C LYS A 153 32.08 1.72 0.80
N ASN A 154 31.66 0.85 1.71
CA ASN A 154 32.54 0.16 2.67
C ASN A 154 33.43 1.11 3.49
N LEU A 155 32.88 2.13 4.14
CA LEU A 155 33.66 3.02 5.02
C LEU A 155 32.84 3.58 6.18
N SER A 156 33.50 4.22 7.12
CA SER A 156 32.86 4.89 8.26
C SER A 156 33.15 6.39 8.29
N ILE A 157 32.25 7.16 8.89
CA ILE A 157 32.36 8.62 9.04
C ILE A 157 32.14 9.00 10.51
N TRP A 158 32.98 9.90 11.02
CA TRP A 158 32.95 10.35 12.41
C TRP A 158 33.23 11.87 12.52
N TYR A 159 32.54 12.52 13.47
CA TYR A 159 32.71 13.93 13.80
C TYR A 159 33.42 14.06 15.16
N PRO A 160 34.75 14.29 15.20
CA PRO A 160 35.54 14.28 16.44
C PRO A 160 35.15 15.37 17.45
N ASN A 161 34.58 16.48 16.99
CA ASN A 161 34.18 17.59 17.86
C ASN A 161 32.72 17.51 18.33
N GLN A 162 31.99 16.46 17.96
CA GLN A 162 30.59 16.32 18.33
C GLN A 162 30.44 16.01 19.83
N SER A 163 29.41 16.57 20.46
CA SER A 163 29.13 16.39 21.88
C SER A 163 27.75 15.76 22.09
N TYR A 164 27.67 14.70 22.88
CA TYR A 164 26.39 14.07 23.21
C TYR A 164 25.57 14.89 24.23
N ALA A 165 26.23 15.78 25.00
CA ALA A 165 25.60 16.62 26.00
C ALA A 165 25.12 17.96 25.42
N SER A 166 25.83 18.48 24.41
CA SER A 166 25.48 19.72 23.71
C SER A 166 25.82 19.57 22.22
N PRO A 167 25.00 18.84 21.44
CA PRO A 167 25.27 18.60 20.03
C PRO A 167 25.53 19.87 19.23
N SER A 168 26.67 19.90 18.53
CA SER A 168 26.94 20.88 17.49
C SER A 168 26.08 20.57 16.27
N THR A 169 25.59 21.63 15.62
CA THR A 169 24.83 21.49 14.37
C THR A 169 25.79 21.27 13.21
N TYR A 170 25.40 20.40 12.27
CA TYR A 170 26.12 20.12 11.03
C TYR A 170 25.11 20.00 9.89
N PRO A 171 25.52 20.25 8.63
CA PRO A 171 24.69 19.88 7.48
C PRO A 171 24.63 18.35 7.34
N TYR A 172 23.93 17.85 6.32
CA TYR A 172 23.91 16.42 6.03
C TYR A 172 25.33 15.87 5.83
N THR A 173 25.62 14.69 6.38
CA THR A 173 26.90 14.01 6.17
C THR A 173 27.09 13.63 4.72
N ILE A 174 26.05 13.06 4.11
CA ILE A 174 26.03 12.72 2.69
C ILE A 174 24.74 13.27 2.09
N SER A 175 24.84 14.00 1.00
CA SER A 175 23.67 14.40 0.22
C SER A 175 24.05 14.26 -1.25
N GLU A 176 23.06 13.99 -2.09
CA GLU A 176 23.27 14.14 -3.53
C GLU A 176 23.62 15.59 -3.89
N GLY A 177 23.98 15.86 -5.13
CA GLY A 177 24.02 17.25 -5.59
C GLY A 177 24.59 17.40 -6.98
N VAL A 178 24.17 18.49 -7.62
CA VAL A 178 24.53 18.84 -8.99
C VAL A 178 26.00 19.25 -9.06
N PHE A 179 26.84 18.41 -9.66
CA PHE A 179 28.26 18.73 -9.89
C PHE A 179 28.49 19.59 -11.15
N ASP A 180 27.77 19.28 -12.23
CA ASP A 180 27.86 19.98 -13.52
C ASP A 180 26.48 20.13 -14.17
N THR A 181 26.42 20.83 -15.30
CA THR A 181 25.17 21.05 -16.04
C THR A 181 24.55 19.76 -16.59
N GLU A 182 25.29 18.64 -16.61
CA GLU A 182 24.83 17.33 -17.08
C GLU A 182 24.23 16.48 -15.96
N ASP A 183 24.24 16.98 -14.72
CA ASP A 183 23.76 16.34 -13.49
C ASP A 183 22.46 16.98 -12.96
N ALA A 184 21.78 17.79 -13.79
CA ALA A 184 20.59 18.55 -13.42
C ALA A 184 19.34 17.68 -13.14
N ALA A 185 19.25 16.50 -13.76
CA ALA A 185 18.37 15.41 -13.37
C ALA A 185 19.26 14.33 -12.75
N HIS A 186 19.19 14.16 -11.43
CA HIS A 186 20.18 13.42 -10.68
C HIS A 186 19.81 11.93 -10.65
N HIS A 187 20.64 11.05 -11.21
CA HIS A 187 20.36 9.62 -11.37
C HIS A 187 21.32 8.72 -10.57
N GLY A 188 20.79 7.80 -9.76
CA GLY A 188 21.53 6.59 -9.37
C GLY A 188 22.63 6.78 -8.32
N PHE A 189 22.51 7.74 -7.41
CA PHE A 189 23.41 7.87 -6.26
C PHE A 189 23.33 6.66 -5.32
N ALA A 190 24.46 6.16 -4.82
CA ALA A 190 24.49 5.05 -3.87
C ALA A 190 25.30 5.28 -2.57
N VAL A 191 24.77 4.80 -1.45
CA VAL A 191 25.48 4.63 -0.16
C VAL A 191 25.36 3.18 0.27
N ILE A 192 26.47 2.46 0.33
CA ILE A 192 26.48 1.01 0.55
C ILE A 192 27.46 0.64 1.65
N ASN A 193 27.03 -0.09 2.68
CA ASN A 193 27.90 -0.59 3.75
C ASN A 193 28.65 0.56 4.45
N VAL A 194 27.91 1.51 5.02
CA VAL A 194 28.48 2.70 5.66
C VAL A 194 28.07 2.80 7.13
N THR A 195 29.01 3.20 7.99
CA THR A 195 28.69 3.56 9.39
C THR A 195 28.93 5.03 9.68
N ILE A 196 27.92 5.74 10.18
CA ILE A 196 28.01 7.16 10.55
C ILE A 196 27.87 7.29 12.07
N TYR A 197 28.97 7.56 12.77
CA TYR A 197 29.01 7.35 14.22
C TYR A 197 28.32 8.40 15.07
N ASN A 198 28.16 9.64 14.63
CA ASN A 198 27.62 10.73 15.47
C ASN A 198 27.23 11.98 14.67
N ALA A 199 26.60 11.80 13.51
CA ALA A 199 26.19 12.93 12.68
C ALA A 199 25.06 13.74 13.33
N TYR A 200 25.01 15.04 13.05
CA TYR A 200 23.80 15.81 13.36
C TYR A 200 22.68 15.43 12.39
N LYS A 201 22.96 15.50 11.09
CA LYS A 201 22.09 15.04 10.00
C LYS A 201 22.84 13.99 9.16
N GLY A 202 22.23 12.83 8.94
CA GLY A 202 22.87 11.69 8.26
C GLY A 202 22.89 11.83 6.74
N ILE A 203 21.86 11.32 6.06
CA ILE A 203 21.79 11.24 4.59
C ILE A 203 20.56 12.01 4.08
N GLU A 204 20.71 12.70 2.95
CA GLU A 204 19.62 13.39 2.24
C GLU A 204 19.57 12.99 0.75
N THR A 205 18.36 12.80 0.21
CA THR A 205 18.08 12.70 -1.23
C THR A 205 17.12 13.82 -1.67
N GLY A 206 17.22 14.24 -2.93
CA GLY A 206 16.41 15.29 -3.57
C GLY A 206 16.49 16.65 -2.91
N ASN A 207 17.69 17.05 -2.48
CA ASN A 207 17.90 18.41 -2.00
C ASN A 207 17.36 19.42 -3.03
N GLY A 208 16.86 20.58 -2.60
CA GLY A 208 16.11 21.52 -3.47
C GLY A 208 16.85 22.11 -4.69
N LEU A 209 18.05 21.60 -5.00
CA LEU A 209 18.84 21.90 -6.20
C LEU A 209 18.79 20.78 -7.26
N SER A 210 18.39 19.55 -6.91
CA SER A 210 18.28 18.39 -7.81
C SER A 210 16.93 17.66 -7.68
N GLN A 211 16.43 17.14 -8.80
CA GLN A 211 15.39 16.11 -8.81
C GLN A 211 16.09 14.77 -8.61
N SER A 212 15.89 14.12 -7.46
CA SER A 212 16.51 12.81 -7.24
C SER A 212 15.76 11.75 -8.01
N GLN A 213 16.50 10.84 -8.62
CA GLN A 213 15.99 9.67 -9.30
C GLN A 213 16.86 8.48 -8.94
N GLU A 214 16.23 7.37 -8.56
CA GLU A 214 16.92 6.09 -8.41
C GLU A 214 18.00 6.05 -7.30
N PRO A 215 17.81 6.73 -6.13
CA PRO A 215 18.78 6.62 -5.05
C PRO A 215 18.79 5.19 -4.47
N MET A 216 19.98 4.74 -4.07
CA MET A 216 20.17 3.45 -3.39
C MET A 216 20.91 3.64 -2.06
N ILE A 217 20.22 3.43 -0.94
CA ILE A 217 20.82 3.45 0.40
C ILE A 217 20.73 2.03 0.96
N LYS A 218 21.87 1.34 1.07
CA LYS A 218 21.94 -0.08 1.43
C LYS A 218 22.88 -0.32 2.61
N ASN A 219 22.38 -1.01 3.63
CA ASN A 219 23.19 -1.49 4.76
C ASN A 219 23.96 -0.35 5.45
N VAL A 220 23.22 0.64 5.95
CA VAL A 220 23.76 1.84 6.60
C VAL A 220 23.41 1.85 8.08
N MET A 221 24.43 1.99 8.92
CA MET A 221 24.28 2.08 10.37
C MET A 221 24.66 3.47 10.85
N MET A 222 23.85 4.08 11.71
CA MET A 222 24.19 5.43 12.18
C MET A 222 23.66 5.79 13.57
N THR A 223 24.40 6.67 14.24
CA THR A 223 23.83 7.53 15.27
C THR A 223 23.66 8.93 14.67
N ALA A 224 22.40 9.35 14.53
CA ALA A 224 22.03 10.69 14.10
C ALA A 224 21.40 11.46 15.28
N LEU A 225 21.66 12.77 15.37
CA LEU A 225 21.20 13.59 16.50
C LEU A 225 19.97 14.44 16.16
N ASN A 226 19.68 14.68 14.88
CA ASN A 226 18.52 15.44 14.42
C ASN A 226 17.71 14.71 13.34
N THR A 227 18.34 14.34 12.22
CA THR A 227 17.68 13.58 11.14
C THR A 227 18.60 12.47 10.68
N GLY A 228 18.11 11.22 10.67
CA GLY A 228 18.87 10.08 10.16
C GLY A 228 18.94 10.08 8.64
N VAL A 229 17.81 9.74 8.00
CA VAL A 229 17.64 9.80 6.54
C VAL A 229 16.51 10.75 6.21
N HIS A 230 16.74 11.66 5.27
CA HIS A 230 15.72 12.53 4.69
C HIS A 230 15.59 12.20 3.21
N GLN A 231 14.43 11.78 2.77
CA GLN A 231 14.10 11.62 1.36
C GLN A 231 13.01 12.61 0.99
N THR A 232 13.27 13.39 -0.05
CA THR A 232 12.39 14.44 -0.55
C THR A 232 12.64 14.65 -2.03
N ASN A 233 11.69 15.24 -2.75
CA ASN A 233 11.82 15.58 -4.17
C ASN A 233 12.41 14.42 -5.03
N ASP A 234 11.98 13.18 -4.73
CA ASP A 234 12.34 11.98 -5.47
C ASP A 234 11.29 11.75 -6.56
N TRP A 235 11.68 11.87 -7.84
CA TRP A 235 10.77 11.84 -8.99
C TRP A 235 10.68 10.46 -9.65
N ASN A 236 11.40 9.48 -9.14
CA ASN A 236 11.42 8.13 -9.68
C ASN A 236 11.76 7.11 -8.59
N PHE A 237 11.63 5.82 -8.92
CA PHE A 237 11.82 4.71 -7.99
C PHE A 237 13.17 4.78 -7.30
N GLY A 238 13.25 4.39 -6.04
CA GLY A 238 14.51 4.34 -5.28
C GLY A 238 14.40 3.35 -4.13
N ASN A 239 15.54 2.86 -3.65
CA ASN A 239 15.58 1.77 -2.68
C ASN A 239 16.41 2.15 -1.45
N THR A 240 15.78 2.06 -0.29
CA THR A 240 16.39 2.26 1.03
C THR A 240 16.23 0.97 1.82
N GLU A 241 17.32 0.23 2.02
CA GLU A 241 17.29 -1.12 2.58
C GLU A 241 18.33 -1.35 3.67
N SER A 242 17.93 -2.03 4.76
CA SER A 242 18.78 -2.31 5.94
C SER A 242 19.44 -1.05 6.50
N VAL A 243 18.62 -0.04 6.81
CA VAL A 243 19.08 1.21 7.45
C VAL A 243 18.76 1.15 8.93
N HIS A 244 19.80 1.17 9.77
CA HIS A 244 19.69 1.07 11.21
C HIS A 244 20.19 2.34 11.89
N ILE A 245 19.31 3.00 12.62
CA ILE A 245 19.58 4.26 13.33
C ILE A 245 19.45 3.98 14.83
N SER A 246 20.54 4.07 15.59
CA SER A 246 20.53 3.82 17.03
C SER A 246 21.66 4.57 17.73
N SER A 247 21.44 4.94 18.99
CA SER A 247 22.45 5.53 19.87
C SER A 247 23.65 4.59 20.10
N LYS A 248 23.45 3.28 19.96
CA LYS A 248 24.45 2.24 20.25
C LYS A 248 25.70 2.34 19.39
N TYR A 249 25.59 2.84 18.15
CA TYR A 249 26.72 2.90 17.24
C TYR A 249 27.77 3.90 17.74
N TRP A 250 27.36 5.07 18.25
CA TRP A 250 28.31 5.98 18.91
C TRP A 250 28.84 5.40 20.22
N ILE A 251 27.94 4.90 21.08
CA ILE A 251 28.27 4.40 22.42
C ILE A 251 29.35 3.31 22.37
N ASN A 252 29.21 2.37 21.44
CA ASN A 252 30.08 1.20 21.33
C ASN A 252 31.27 1.40 20.39
N SER A 253 31.36 2.55 19.71
CA SER A 253 32.40 2.82 18.70
C SER A 253 33.83 2.80 19.23
N ALA A 254 34.04 2.95 20.55
CA ALA A 254 35.36 3.17 21.17
C ALA A 254 36.12 4.40 20.63
N LEU A 255 35.46 5.26 19.85
CA LEU A 255 36.02 6.52 19.35
C LEU A 255 36.10 7.56 20.48
N SER A 256 37.00 8.53 20.33
CA SER A 256 37.11 9.63 21.28
C SER A 256 35.78 10.40 21.38
N GLY A 257 35.39 10.77 22.60
CA GLY A 257 34.13 11.48 22.87
C GLY A 257 32.87 10.59 22.87
N ALA A 258 32.97 9.28 22.64
CA ALA A 258 31.84 8.36 22.78
C ALA A 258 31.29 8.35 24.23
N PRO A 259 29.95 8.39 24.42
CA PRO A 259 29.33 8.36 25.75
C PRO A 259 29.38 6.95 26.35
N SER A 260 30.53 6.56 26.92
CA SER A 260 30.76 5.17 27.39
C SER A 260 30.18 4.85 28.78
N SER A 261 29.94 5.83 29.65
CA SER A 261 29.35 5.61 30.98
C SER A 261 27.82 5.63 30.93
N SER A 262 27.14 4.87 31.80
CA SER A 262 25.66 4.81 31.83
C SER A 262 24.98 6.20 31.96
N PRO A 263 25.47 7.16 32.78
CA PRO A 263 24.91 8.52 32.79
C PRO A 263 25.07 9.28 31.48
N ASN A 264 26.20 9.10 30.79
CA ASN A 264 26.44 9.73 29.49
C ASN A 264 25.56 9.12 28.40
N GLN A 265 25.36 7.79 28.41
CA GLN A 265 24.44 7.09 27.51
C GLN A 265 22.99 7.57 27.70
N ALA A 266 22.56 7.72 28.96
CA ALA A 266 21.25 8.28 29.29
C ALA A 266 21.09 9.72 28.78
N THR A 267 22.15 10.52 28.81
CA THR A 267 22.16 11.89 28.27
C THR A 267 21.95 11.89 26.76
N LEU A 268 22.68 11.05 26.02
CA LEU A 268 22.52 10.91 24.57
C LEU A 268 21.11 10.44 24.19
N THR A 269 20.67 9.32 24.77
CA THR A 269 19.37 8.72 24.43
C THR A 269 18.21 9.66 24.77
N SER A 270 18.28 10.39 25.88
CA SER A 270 17.28 11.41 26.22
C SER A 270 17.25 12.56 25.21
N TYR A 271 18.42 13.03 24.75
CA TYR A 271 18.49 14.04 23.70
C TYR A 271 17.86 13.54 22.40
N MET A 272 18.22 12.34 21.94
CA MET A 272 17.69 11.78 20.69
C MET A 272 16.16 11.57 20.76
N ARG A 273 15.64 11.05 21.88
CA ARG A 273 14.19 10.89 22.10
C ARG A 273 13.43 12.21 22.11
N ALA A 274 14.11 13.33 22.36
CA ALA A 274 13.51 14.66 22.33
C ALA A 274 13.62 15.35 20.95
N ASN A 275 14.60 14.98 20.11
CA ASN A 275 14.98 15.77 18.94
C ASN A 275 15.12 15.01 17.61
N MET A 276 15.39 13.71 17.64
CA MET A 276 15.74 12.93 16.44
C MET A 276 14.50 12.40 15.72
N THR A 277 14.44 12.64 14.42
CA THR A 277 13.60 11.92 13.47
C THR A 277 14.46 10.90 12.74
N GLY A 278 14.08 9.62 12.79
CA GLY A 278 14.86 8.54 12.18
C GLY A 278 14.86 8.67 10.66
N VAL A 279 13.70 8.48 10.07
CA VAL A 279 13.47 8.69 8.63
C VAL A 279 12.43 9.80 8.45
N LEU A 280 12.76 10.80 7.64
CA LEU A 280 11.87 11.86 7.21
C LEU A 280 11.58 11.69 5.71
N LEU A 281 10.31 11.56 5.37
CA LEU A 281 9.81 11.48 4.01
C LEU A 281 8.90 12.68 3.78
N ASP A 282 9.29 13.61 2.91
CA ASP A 282 8.46 14.78 2.62
C ASP A 282 8.52 15.21 1.14
N GLY A 283 7.74 16.23 0.79
CA GLY A 283 7.74 16.76 -0.57
C GLY A 283 7.11 15.82 -1.61
N HIS A 284 7.61 15.91 -2.84
CA HIS A 284 7.24 15.01 -3.92
C HIS A 284 8.07 13.73 -3.83
N ILE A 285 7.41 12.58 -3.74
CA ILE A 285 8.06 11.26 -3.75
C ILE A 285 7.26 10.39 -4.72
N ASP A 286 7.95 9.77 -5.67
CA ASP A 286 7.38 8.86 -6.65
C ASP A 286 8.05 7.47 -6.60
N GLY A 287 7.49 6.57 -5.78
CA GLY A 287 7.86 5.16 -5.83
C GLY A 287 9.11 4.76 -5.06
N ILE A 288 9.39 5.42 -3.95
CA ILE A 288 10.47 5.01 -3.04
C ILE A 288 10.07 3.78 -2.23
N ASN A 289 11.00 2.80 -2.12
CA ASN A 289 10.87 1.56 -1.38
C ASN A 289 11.79 1.53 -0.16
N LEU A 290 11.22 1.29 1.02
CA LEU A 290 11.92 1.10 2.28
C LEU A 290 11.76 -0.36 2.75
N TYR A 291 12.86 -1.03 3.06
CA TYR A 291 12.87 -2.39 3.62
C TYR A 291 13.88 -2.55 4.77
N ASP A 292 13.51 -3.25 5.85
CA ASP A 292 14.39 -3.48 7.02
C ASP A 292 14.89 -2.16 7.65
N ILE A 293 13.95 -1.27 7.98
CA ILE A 293 14.26 0.01 8.61
C ILE A 293 14.18 -0.14 10.13
N ARG A 294 15.30 0.14 10.81
CA ARG A 294 15.37 0.04 12.27
C ARG A 294 15.73 1.38 12.88
N VAL A 295 14.92 1.84 13.82
CA VAL A 295 15.16 3.11 14.52
C VAL A 295 15.02 2.91 16.02
N GLU A 296 16.00 3.40 16.77
CA GLU A 296 16.02 3.35 18.22
C GLU A 296 16.31 4.73 18.84
N ASP A 297 15.66 5.02 19.97
CA ASP A 297 15.85 6.24 20.76
C ASP A 297 15.46 7.53 20.02
N ALA A 298 14.33 7.54 19.31
CA ALA A 298 13.88 8.67 18.51
C ALA A 298 12.69 9.41 19.09
N LYS A 299 12.55 10.70 18.74
CA LYS A 299 11.28 11.41 18.91
C LYS A 299 10.23 10.82 17.97
N ILE A 300 10.58 10.68 16.69
CA ILE A 300 9.76 10.06 15.66
C ILE A 300 10.59 9.00 14.95
N GLY A 301 10.08 7.77 14.86
CA GLY A 301 10.74 6.71 14.10
C GLY A 301 10.76 7.01 12.60
N ILE A 302 9.58 7.09 12.00
CA ILE A 302 9.37 7.45 10.59
C ILE A 302 8.33 8.56 10.50
N ASP A 303 8.68 9.65 9.84
CA ASP A 303 7.84 10.82 9.62
C ASP A 303 7.45 10.90 8.13
N CYS A 304 6.16 10.79 7.83
CA CYS A 304 5.59 10.69 6.48
C CYS A 304 4.70 11.92 6.19
N ALA A 305 5.28 12.86 5.45
CA ALA A 305 4.65 14.04 4.89
C ALA A 305 4.77 14.04 3.35
N ASN A 306 4.56 12.89 2.72
CA ASN A 306 4.74 12.64 1.30
C ASN A 306 3.65 11.72 0.72
N ARG A 307 3.78 11.40 -0.58
CA ARG A 307 2.97 10.40 -1.31
C ARG A 307 3.83 9.21 -1.77
N TRP A 308 3.18 8.10 -2.09
CA TRP A 308 3.72 6.99 -2.89
C TRP A 308 4.96 6.25 -2.34
N THR A 309 5.10 6.07 -1.02
CA THR A 309 6.22 5.27 -0.43
C THR A 309 5.81 3.89 0.05
N GLN A 310 6.55 2.85 -0.37
CA GLN A 310 6.41 1.49 0.17
C GLN A 310 7.30 1.32 1.38
N ILE A 311 6.73 0.94 2.53
CA ILE A 311 7.48 0.72 3.75
C ILE A 311 7.20 -0.69 4.24
N SER A 312 8.22 -1.54 4.23
CA SER A 312 8.11 -2.94 4.63
C SER A 312 9.16 -3.31 5.68
N ASN A 313 8.81 -4.22 6.59
CA ASN A 313 9.71 -4.76 7.62
C ASN A 313 10.39 -3.68 8.48
N ILE A 314 9.62 -3.00 9.35
CA ILE A 314 10.17 -1.99 10.26
C ILE A 314 10.45 -2.55 11.67
N THR A 315 11.45 -2.00 12.36
CA THR A 315 11.62 -2.21 13.82
C THR A 315 11.91 -0.87 14.50
N LEU A 316 10.92 -0.30 15.16
CA LEU A 316 11.04 0.99 15.85
C LEU A 316 11.01 0.75 17.35
N ASN A 317 12.07 1.10 18.07
CA ASN A 317 12.21 0.85 19.50
C ASN A 317 12.49 2.14 20.27
N ASN A 318 11.97 2.24 21.49
CA ASN A 318 12.22 3.38 22.37
C ASN A 318 11.90 4.73 21.71
N VAL A 319 10.78 4.79 20.98
CA VAL A 319 10.30 5.99 20.27
C VAL A 319 9.12 6.66 20.98
N ASN A 320 8.92 7.97 20.82
CA ASN A 320 7.70 8.63 21.32
C ASN A 320 6.53 8.45 20.34
N THR A 321 6.79 8.61 19.05
CA THR A 321 5.87 8.26 17.96
C THR A 321 6.59 7.29 17.03
N GLY A 322 5.98 6.13 16.76
CA GLY A 322 6.52 5.17 15.79
C GLY A 322 6.49 5.74 14.38
N VAL A 323 5.30 5.79 13.79
CA VAL A 323 5.08 6.35 12.45
C VAL A 323 4.11 7.53 12.52
N TYR A 324 4.47 8.65 11.90
CA TYR A 324 3.62 9.84 11.85
C TYR A 324 3.22 10.18 10.41
N TYR A 325 1.92 10.29 10.16
CA TYR A 325 1.31 10.53 8.87
C TYR A 325 0.56 11.88 8.90
N HIS A 326 1.04 12.86 8.15
CA HIS A 326 0.52 14.25 8.21
C HIS A 326 0.66 15.07 6.91
N TYR A 327 0.67 14.41 5.76
CA TYR A 327 0.69 15.07 4.46
C TYR A 327 -0.56 15.94 4.21
N SER A 328 -0.35 17.23 3.91
CA SER A 328 -1.41 18.23 3.72
C SER A 328 -1.58 18.71 2.27
N GLY A 329 -0.79 18.19 1.31
CA GLY A 329 -0.70 18.73 -0.06
C GLY A 329 -1.85 18.41 -1.01
N GLY A 330 -2.97 17.83 -0.55
CA GLY A 330 -4.21 17.60 -1.32
C GLY A 330 -4.10 16.63 -2.52
N GLY A 331 -4.70 15.44 -2.44
CA GLY A 331 -4.68 14.42 -3.50
C GLY A 331 -4.25 13.03 -3.00
N ASN A 332 -4.21 12.04 -3.88
CA ASN A 332 -3.97 10.63 -3.55
C ASN A 332 -2.53 10.41 -3.05
N ALA A 333 -2.28 10.53 -1.74
CA ALA A 333 -1.17 9.79 -1.16
C ALA A 333 -1.62 8.33 -1.14
N GLY A 334 -0.85 7.46 -1.77
CA GLY A 334 -1.05 6.02 -1.66
C GLY A 334 0.18 5.49 -0.96
N ASN A 335 0.26 5.57 0.37
CA ASN A 335 1.38 5.06 1.17
C ASN A 335 1.09 3.62 1.65
N SER A 336 2.13 2.81 1.91
CA SER A 336 1.96 1.49 2.53
C SER A 336 2.92 1.28 3.69
N LEU A 337 2.46 0.51 4.68
CA LEU A 337 3.24 0.03 5.80
C LEU A 337 2.93 -1.44 6.07
N VAL A 338 3.86 -2.35 5.75
CA VAL A 338 3.64 -3.80 5.78
C VAL A 338 4.70 -4.52 6.60
N GLY A 339 4.27 -5.15 7.70
CA GLY A 339 5.13 -5.99 8.53
C GLY A 339 6.13 -5.20 9.39
N GLY A 340 6.29 -5.61 10.64
CA GLY A 340 7.26 -5.01 11.56
C GLY A 340 6.76 -4.86 12.98
N THR A 341 7.58 -4.20 13.81
CA THR A 341 7.31 -3.97 15.23
C THR A 341 7.56 -2.51 15.60
N ILE A 342 6.70 -1.95 16.44
CA ILE A 342 6.82 -0.62 17.02
C ILE A 342 6.69 -0.74 18.55
N ASN A 343 7.74 -0.40 19.28
CA ASN A 343 7.79 -0.35 20.73
C ASN A 343 7.94 1.09 21.22
N VAL A 344 6.85 1.63 21.75
CA VAL A 344 6.74 3.04 22.14
C VAL A 344 7.11 3.23 23.61
N LEU A 345 7.81 4.31 23.95
CA LEU A 345 8.13 4.66 25.34
C LEU A 345 6.88 5.04 26.15
N ALA A 346 6.98 4.84 27.47
CA ALA A 346 5.99 5.34 28.41
C ALA A 346 5.97 6.86 28.41
N GLY A 347 4.78 7.44 28.32
CA GLY A 347 4.60 8.88 28.33
C GLY A 347 3.17 9.28 28.01
N THR A 348 2.91 10.58 28.04
CA THR A 348 1.68 11.18 27.54
C THR A 348 1.85 11.59 26.08
N ASN A 349 0.79 11.50 25.29
CA ASN A 349 0.80 11.85 23.86
C ASN A 349 1.85 11.04 23.06
N THR A 350 2.02 9.76 23.39
CA THR A 350 2.87 8.82 22.68
C THR A 350 2.03 7.87 21.82
N TYR A 351 2.49 7.55 20.62
CA TYR A 351 1.69 6.85 19.62
C TYR A 351 2.49 5.76 18.93
N GLY A 352 1.88 4.60 18.69
CA GLY A 352 2.46 3.63 17.76
C GLY A 352 2.43 4.19 16.34
N ILE A 353 1.22 4.52 15.88
CA ILE A 353 0.98 5.19 14.60
C ILE A 353 0.06 6.38 14.86
N LYS A 354 0.40 7.56 14.34
CA LYS A 354 -0.43 8.75 14.42
C LYS A 354 -0.74 9.27 13.02
N MET A 355 -2.00 9.56 12.75
CA MET A 355 -2.51 9.98 11.44
C MET A 355 -3.44 11.17 11.62
N ASN A 356 -3.02 12.35 11.16
CA ASN A 356 -3.82 13.58 11.29
C ASN A 356 -4.39 14.06 9.95
N GLN A 357 -3.64 13.92 8.86
CA GLN A 357 -4.03 14.24 7.49
C GLN A 357 -3.14 13.43 6.57
N ILE A 358 -3.69 12.53 5.77
CA ILE A 358 -2.94 11.80 4.76
C ILE A 358 -3.85 11.39 3.63
N GLY A 359 -3.50 11.72 2.40
CA GLY A 359 -3.92 10.82 1.34
C GLY A 359 -3.54 9.38 1.74
N GLU A 360 -4.57 8.55 1.88
CA GLU A 360 -4.63 7.08 1.81
C GLU A 360 -3.35 6.30 2.21
N ALA A 361 -3.40 5.57 3.34
CA ALA A 361 -2.37 4.61 3.73
C ALA A 361 -2.96 3.22 4.00
N LEU A 362 -2.37 2.16 3.43
CA LEU A 362 -2.64 0.79 3.85
C LEU A 362 -1.63 0.36 4.90
N ILE A 363 -2.12 -0.24 5.98
CA ILE A 363 -1.27 -0.68 7.09
C ILE A 363 -1.63 -2.12 7.43
N GLN A 364 -0.63 -3.00 7.35
CA GLN A 364 -0.82 -4.44 7.50
C GLN A 364 0.28 -5.09 8.35
N GLY A 365 -0.10 -5.97 9.28
CA GLY A 365 0.87 -6.88 9.91
C GLY A 365 1.85 -6.22 10.89
N ILE A 366 1.52 -5.06 11.45
CA ILE A 366 2.38 -4.37 12.42
C ILE A 366 2.04 -4.81 13.85
N THR A 367 3.08 -5.13 14.61
CA THR A 367 2.99 -5.34 16.07
C THR A 367 3.31 -4.06 16.81
N ILE A 368 2.38 -3.56 17.63
CA ILE A 368 2.54 -2.35 18.44
C ILE A 368 2.58 -2.75 19.92
N GLY A 369 3.69 -2.44 20.56
CA GLY A 369 3.97 -2.70 21.98
C GLY A 369 4.60 -1.48 22.67
N GLY A 370 5.37 -1.73 23.73
CA GLY A 370 5.85 -0.67 24.62
C GLY A 370 4.74 -0.21 25.57
N THR A 371 4.51 1.10 25.69
CA THR A 371 3.42 1.70 26.50
C THR A 371 2.90 3.00 25.85
N PRO A 372 2.38 2.95 24.61
CA PRO A 372 1.83 4.13 23.96
C PRO A 372 0.58 4.64 24.69
N THR A 373 0.29 5.93 24.58
CA THR A 373 -1.04 6.47 24.91
C THR A 373 -2.09 5.80 24.04
N ASN A 374 -1.92 5.87 22.71
CA ASN A 374 -2.74 5.12 21.76
C ASN A 374 -1.86 4.29 20.84
N GLY A 375 -2.22 3.02 20.61
CA GLY A 375 -1.53 2.19 19.62
C GLY A 375 -1.62 2.82 18.23
N VAL A 376 -2.84 3.16 17.79
CA VAL A 376 -3.12 3.98 16.61
C VAL A 376 -4.02 5.15 17.00
N TYR A 377 -3.65 6.36 16.57
CA TYR A 377 -4.49 7.57 16.67
C TYR A 377 -4.78 8.11 15.27
N PHE A 378 -6.06 8.26 14.92
CA PHE A 378 -6.52 8.75 13.62
C PHE A 378 -7.49 9.92 13.77
N ASP A 379 -7.23 11.02 13.08
CA ASP A 379 -8.02 12.25 13.18
C ASP A 379 -8.15 12.98 11.84
N SER A 380 -8.77 12.32 10.86
CA SER A 380 -9.02 12.91 9.54
C SER A 380 -10.48 12.77 9.13
N SER A 381 -11.10 13.87 8.68
CA SER A 381 -12.52 13.90 8.31
C SER A 381 -12.79 13.46 6.87
N THR A 382 -11.76 13.40 6.04
CA THR A 382 -11.84 13.13 4.60
C THR A 382 -11.34 11.74 4.22
N GLU A 383 -10.61 11.08 5.11
CA GLU A 383 -9.89 9.84 4.79
C GLU A 383 -10.46 8.64 5.55
N THR A 384 -9.95 7.45 5.20
CA THR A 384 -10.32 6.18 5.82
C THR A 384 -9.08 5.53 6.43
N LEU A 385 -9.15 5.21 7.71
CA LEU A 385 -8.17 4.37 8.38
C LEU A 385 -8.32 2.92 7.86
N ASN A 386 -7.27 2.31 7.33
CA ASN A 386 -7.31 0.92 6.83
C ASN A 386 -6.25 0.05 7.49
N LEU A 387 -6.67 -0.74 8.49
CA LEU A 387 -5.82 -1.61 9.30
C LEU A 387 -6.21 -3.07 9.12
N MET A 388 -5.22 -3.92 8.86
CA MET A 388 -5.42 -5.37 8.80
C MET A 388 -4.28 -6.12 9.48
N LYS A 389 -4.60 -7.23 10.16
CA LYS A 389 -3.58 -8.11 10.78
C LYS A 389 -2.65 -7.39 11.75
N MET A 390 -3.14 -6.35 12.42
CA MET A 390 -2.38 -5.65 13.45
C MET A 390 -2.30 -6.50 14.72
N THR A 391 -1.24 -6.35 15.50
CA THR A 391 -1.12 -6.95 16.83
C THR A 391 -0.84 -5.87 17.86
N PHE A 392 -1.69 -5.72 18.87
CA PHE A 392 -1.51 -4.75 19.94
C PHE A 392 -1.20 -5.48 21.24
N THR A 393 -0.04 -5.22 21.84
CA THR A 393 0.38 -5.88 23.09
C THR A 393 0.30 -4.97 24.32
N ASN A 394 0.23 -3.65 24.14
CA ASN A 394 0.15 -2.71 25.27
C ASN A 394 -0.35 -1.31 24.84
N TRP A 395 -1.06 -0.61 25.74
CA TRP A 395 -1.52 0.79 25.59
C TRP A 395 -2.02 1.32 26.93
N THR A 396 -2.14 2.64 27.09
CA THR A 396 -2.66 3.26 28.33
C THR A 396 -4.04 3.92 28.21
N ASP A 397 -4.42 4.48 27.05
CA ASP A 397 -5.77 5.01 26.77
C ASP A 397 -6.59 4.00 25.95
N SER A 398 -6.19 3.75 24.70
CA SER A 398 -6.84 2.77 23.84
C SER A 398 -5.90 2.19 22.78
N ALA A 399 -6.13 0.96 22.34
CA ALA A 399 -5.29 0.39 21.28
C ALA A 399 -5.49 1.13 19.95
N ILE A 400 -6.73 1.48 19.60
CA ILE A 400 -7.08 2.29 18.42
C ILE A 400 -8.04 3.41 18.84
N LYS A 401 -7.72 4.65 18.47
CA LYS A 401 -8.57 5.83 18.66
C LYS A 401 -8.84 6.53 17.34
N VAL A 402 -10.12 6.65 16.98
CA VAL A 402 -10.59 7.27 15.74
C VAL A 402 -11.46 8.47 16.09
N MET A 403 -10.99 9.67 15.77
CA MET A 403 -11.65 10.91 16.16
C MET A 403 -12.70 11.40 15.16
N GLN A 404 -12.58 11.02 13.90
CA GLN A 404 -13.49 11.39 12.80
C GLN A 404 -13.16 10.54 11.56
N GLY A 405 -13.95 10.67 10.48
CA GLY A 405 -13.71 9.94 9.23
C GLY A 405 -14.29 8.54 9.23
N SER A 406 -13.67 7.60 8.52
CA SER A 406 -14.12 6.20 8.44
C SER A 406 -13.00 5.22 8.83
N ALA A 407 -13.33 3.99 9.21
CA ALA A 407 -12.34 2.99 9.61
C ALA A 407 -12.63 1.56 9.14
N LEU A 408 -11.62 0.86 8.64
CA LEU A 408 -11.58 -0.58 8.39
C LEU A 408 -10.56 -1.19 9.36
N ILE A 409 -11.00 -2.07 10.25
CA ILE A 409 -10.17 -2.71 11.28
C ILE A 409 -10.42 -4.21 11.25
N GLU A 410 -9.53 -4.94 10.57
CA GLU A 410 -9.78 -6.34 10.21
C GLU A 410 -8.71 -7.31 10.73
N ALA A 411 -9.14 -8.49 11.16
CA ALA A 411 -8.29 -9.63 11.51
C ALA A 411 -7.12 -9.28 12.46
N SER A 412 -7.32 -8.32 13.36
CA SER A 412 -6.30 -7.79 14.26
C SER A 412 -6.42 -8.41 15.66
N ALA A 413 -5.29 -8.56 16.35
CA ALA A 413 -5.18 -9.15 17.66
C ALA A 413 -4.93 -8.09 18.75
N PHE A 414 -5.75 -8.10 19.79
CA PHE A 414 -5.64 -7.22 20.95
C PHE A 414 -5.31 -8.03 22.19
N ASN A 415 -4.05 -8.00 22.61
CA ASN A 415 -3.50 -8.94 23.59
C ASN A 415 -3.50 -8.40 25.04
N LEU A 416 -4.07 -7.22 25.28
CA LEU A 416 -4.23 -6.60 26.60
C LEU A 416 -5.70 -6.22 26.84
N SER A 417 -6.18 -6.34 28.07
CA SER A 417 -7.51 -5.85 28.46
C SER A 417 -7.52 -4.32 28.58
N GLY A 418 -8.60 -3.67 28.14
CA GLY A 418 -8.79 -2.23 28.29
C GLY A 418 -9.78 -1.71 27.25
N THR A 419 -9.72 -0.42 26.93
CA THR A 419 -10.41 0.12 25.75
C THR A 419 -9.66 -0.34 24.51
N HIS A 420 -10.25 -1.24 23.73
CA HIS A 420 -9.59 -1.79 22.55
C HIS A 420 -9.74 -0.82 21.37
N ILE A 421 -10.96 -0.36 21.10
CA ILE A 421 -11.26 0.57 20.00
C ILE A 421 -12.16 1.69 20.54
N ALA A 422 -11.78 2.94 20.29
CA ALA A 422 -12.57 4.12 20.65
C ALA A 422 -12.91 4.94 19.39
N LEU A 423 -14.20 5.01 19.07
CA LEU A 423 -14.76 5.82 17.98
C LEU A 423 -15.46 7.04 18.58
N ASP A 424 -15.00 8.24 18.22
CA ASP A 424 -15.62 9.52 18.56
C ASP A 424 -16.96 9.70 17.82
N SER A 425 -17.82 10.61 18.30
CA SER A 425 -19.13 10.88 17.69
C SER A 425 -19.05 11.44 16.28
N ARG A 426 -17.89 11.94 15.84
CA ARG A 426 -17.65 12.42 14.48
C ARG A 426 -17.23 11.33 13.49
N VAL A 427 -17.11 10.07 13.93
CA VAL A 427 -16.86 8.93 13.04
C VAL A 427 -18.10 8.64 12.20
N LYS A 428 -17.93 8.59 10.88
CA LYS A 428 -19.01 8.43 9.89
C LYS A 428 -19.44 6.98 9.72
N SER A 429 -18.46 6.09 9.58
CA SER A 429 -18.67 4.68 9.31
C SER A 429 -17.46 3.84 9.74
N ALA A 430 -17.69 2.58 10.11
CA ALA A 430 -16.63 1.67 10.50
C ALA A 430 -16.99 0.21 10.21
N SER A 431 -16.00 -0.57 9.78
CA SER A 431 -16.07 -2.03 9.65
C SER A 431 -15.01 -2.66 10.55
N ILE A 432 -15.44 -3.38 11.59
CA ILE A 432 -14.58 -3.95 12.63
C ILE A 432 -14.77 -5.47 12.66
N LEU A 433 -13.94 -6.18 11.88
CA LEU A 433 -14.21 -7.58 11.51
C LEU A 433 -13.11 -8.58 11.90
N GLY A 434 -13.48 -9.77 12.35
CA GLY A 434 -12.58 -10.91 12.57
C GLY A 434 -11.45 -10.68 13.59
N ASN A 435 -11.59 -9.67 14.45
CA ASN A 435 -10.60 -9.31 15.45
C ASN A 435 -10.64 -10.27 16.66
N THR A 436 -9.49 -10.50 17.29
CA THR A 436 -9.37 -11.35 18.49
C THR A 436 -8.95 -10.53 19.70
N PHE A 437 -9.52 -10.82 20.87
CA PHE A 437 -9.34 -10.02 22.08
C PHE A 437 -8.95 -10.89 23.27
N THR A 438 -8.02 -10.40 24.10
CA THR A 438 -7.83 -10.91 25.46
C THR A 438 -9.00 -10.44 26.33
N GLY A 439 -9.93 -11.35 26.64
CA GLY A 439 -11.12 -11.04 27.43
C GLY A 439 -12.27 -10.47 26.58
N THR A 440 -13.21 -9.79 27.23
CA THR A 440 -14.37 -9.20 26.56
C THR A 440 -13.95 -7.98 25.72
N PRO A 441 -14.38 -7.89 24.44
CA PRO A 441 -14.13 -6.71 23.63
C PRO A 441 -14.74 -5.45 24.25
N THR A 442 -13.99 -4.35 24.23
CA THR A 442 -14.42 -3.01 24.71
C THR A 442 -14.26 -2.06 23.55
N ILE A 443 -15.38 -1.72 22.91
CA ILE A 443 -15.46 -0.85 21.74
C ILE A 443 -16.43 0.29 22.09
N THR A 444 -15.96 1.54 22.14
CA THR A 444 -16.82 2.70 22.42
C THR A 444 -17.20 3.39 21.12
N TYR A 445 -18.50 3.63 20.89
CA TYR A 445 -19.01 4.24 19.68
C TYR A 445 -20.42 4.82 19.89
N VAL A 446 -20.84 5.70 18.98
CA VAL A 446 -22.25 6.11 18.85
C VAL A 446 -22.92 5.17 17.83
N PRO A 447 -24.02 4.48 18.18
CA PRO A 447 -24.69 3.56 17.25
C PRO A 447 -25.03 4.21 15.91
N SER A 448 -24.67 3.54 14.81
CA SER A 448 -24.92 3.99 13.43
C SER A 448 -25.14 2.78 12.52
N PRO A 449 -26.03 2.84 11.52
CA PRO A 449 -26.21 1.79 10.51
C PRO A 449 -24.98 1.51 9.64
N GLN A 450 -23.93 2.34 9.74
CA GLN A 450 -22.67 2.16 9.03
C GLN A 450 -21.53 1.72 9.96
N ILE A 451 -21.85 1.24 11.16
CA ILE A 451 -20.88 0.61 12.06
C ILE A 451 -21.18 -0.89 12.13
N PHE A 452 -20.30 -1.69 11.54
CA PHE A 452 -20.37 -3.15 11.54
C PHE A 452 -19.32 -3.72 12.50
N ILE A 453 -19.76 -4.59 13.40
CA ILE A 453 -18.89 -5.28 14.36
C ILE A 453 -19.23 -6.77 14.32
N ASP A 454 -18.29 -7.58 13.87
CA ASP A 454 -18.40 -9.05 13.84
C ASP A 454 -17.02 -9.68 13.99
N HIS A 455 -16.80 -10.41 15.07
CA HIS A 455 -15.49 -11.00 15.37
C HIS A 455 -15.37 -12.45 14.90
N THR A 456 -16.30 -12.93 14.08
CA THR A 456 -16.18 -14.21 13.37
C THR A 456 -14.93 -14.18 12.49
N SER A 457 -14.11 -15.25 12.57
CA SER A 457 -12.87 -15.33 11.81
C SER A 457 -13.12 -15.17 10.30
N LEU A 458 -12.39 -14.23 9.70
CA LEU A 458 -12.44 -14.00 8.25
C LEU A 458 -11.63 -15.04 7.43
N GLY A 459 -10.82 -15.87 8.09
CA GLY A 459 -9.93 -16.83 7.43
C GLY A 459 -8.77 -16.20 6.67
N ILE A 460 -8.45 -14.93 6.93
CA ILE A 460 -7.31 -14.23 6.32
C ILE A 460 -6.01 -14.85 6.86
N PRO A 461 -5.08 -15.31 6.01
CA PRO A 461 -3.80 -15.89 6.41
C PRO A 461 -2.85 -14.82 6.95
N ASN A 462 -1.77 -15.25 7.60
CA ASN A 462 -0.69 -14.33 7.96
C ASN A 462 0.12 -13.92 6.72
N LEU A 463 0.82 -12.80 6.82
CA LEU A 463 1.82 -12.41 5.82
C LEU A 463 2.85 -13.54 5.63
N PRO A 464 3.39 -13.74 4.42
CA PRO A 464 4.47 -14.70 4.20
C PRO A 464 5.65 -14.41 5.13
N ALA A 465 6.17 -15.42 5.84
CA ALA A 465 7.23 -15.21 6.85
C ALA A 465 8.49 -14.50 6.30
N ILE A 466 8.73 -14.60 4.99
CA ILE A 466 9.84 -13.94 4.31
C ILE A 466 9.76 -12.42 4.38
N THR A 467 8.57 -11.83 4.62
CA THR A 467 8.40 -10.37 4.80
C THR A 467 9.11 -9.82 6.04
N THR A 468 9.48 -10.67 7.00
CA THR A 468 10.23 -10.27 8.21
C THR A 468 11.52 -11.06 8.42
N THR A 469 11.80 -12.05 7.58
CA THR A 469 12.96 -12.95 7.72
C THR A 469 13.92 -12.90 6.54
N TYR A 470 13.57 -12.21 5.44
CA TYR A 470 14.48 -12.04 4.32
C TYR A 470 15.76 -11.32 4.76
N THR A 471 16.90 -11.86 4.33
CA THR A 471 18.21 -11.24 4.50
C THR A 471 18.75 -10.93 3.11
N MET A 472 19.20 -9.70 2.92
CA MET A 472 19.77 -9.20 1.67
C MET A 472 20.90 -10.09 1.13
N LEU A 473 21.05 -10.13 -0.20
CA LEU A 473 22.15 -10.83 -0.83
C LEU A 473 23.49 -10.24 -0.39
N LYS A 474 24.37 -11.13 0.08
CA LYS A 474 25.75 -10.78 0.38
C LYS A 474 26.55 -10.67 -0.91
N GLU A 475 27.65 -9.93 -0.82
CA GLU A 475 28.65 -9.89 -1.87
C GLU A 475 29.27 -11.29 -2.10
N ARG A 476 29.71 -11.54 -3.33
CA ARG A 476 30.33 -12.81 -3.77
C ARG A 476 31.77 -12.60 -4.22
N LYS A 477 32.54 -13.70 -4.17
CA LYS A 477 33.91 -13.83 -4.69
C LYS A 477 33.97 -14.94 -5.75
N PRO A 478 34.87 -14.85 -6.73
CA PRO A 478 35.22 -15.99 -7.57
C PRO A 478 35.88 -17.10 -6.73
N ALA A 479 36.03 -18.30 -7.30
CA ALA A 479 36.59 -19.47 -6.62
C ALA A 479 38.02 -19.24 -6.10
N ASN A 480 38.81 -18.44 -6.82
CA ASN A 480 40.12 -17.97 -6.37
C ASN A 480 40.15 -16.42 -6.35
N PRO A 481 39.96 -15.78 -5.18
CA PRO A 481 39.86 -14.33 -5.08
C PRO A 481 41.19 -13.58 -5.21
N THR A 482 42.33 -14.28 -5.26
CA THR A 482 43.66 -13.66 -5.43
C THR A 482 44.11 -13.58 -6.88
N ASN A 483 43.52 -14.39 -7.76
CA ASN A 483 43.85 -14.38 -9.18
C ASN A 483 43.15 -13.21 -9.87
N PHE A 484 43.92 -12.35 -10.55
CA PHE A 484 43.44 -11.15 -11.23
C PHE A 484 43.97 -11.07 -12.66
N TYR A 485 43.07 -10.84 -13.62
CA TYR A 485 43.39 -10.83 -15.04
C TYR A 485 42.78 -9.60 -15.71
N ASN A 486 43.59 -8.62 -16.06
CA ASN A 486 43.13 -7.46 -16.81
C ASN A 486 43.07 -7.77 -18.31
N ILE A 487 41.94 -7.51 -18.97
CA ILE A 487 41.76 -7.82 -20.40
C ILE A 487 42.80 -7.14 -21.31
N THR A 488 43.37 -5.99 -20.89
CA THR A 488 44.37 -5.27 -21.70
C THR A 488 45.71 -6.01 -21.76
N THR A 489 46.07 -6.80 -20.74
CA THR A 489 47.28 -7.65 -20.78
C THR A 489 47.12 -8.84 -21.72
N TYR A 490 45.88 -9.14 -22.13
CA TYR A 490 45.52 -10.15 -23.12
C TYR A 490 45.25 -9.57 -24.52
N GLY A 491 45.58 -8.29 -24.74
CA GLY A 491 45.51 -7.64 -26.05
C GLY A 491 44.20 -6.94 -26.36
N ALA A 492 43.32 -6.72 -25.38
CA ALA A 492 42.10 -5.93 -25.58
C ALA A 492 42.46 -4.44 -25.76
N ILE A 493 41.76 -3.76 -26.67
CA ILE A 493 41.93 -2.34 -27.02
C ILE A 493 40.57 -1.64 -26.96
N SER A 494 40.47 -0.59 -26.15
CA SER A 494 39.26 0.25 -26.03
C SER A 494 39.12 1.20 -27.23
N GLY A 495 37.87 1.54 -27.59
CA GLY A 495 37.55 2.66 -28.48
C GLY A 495 37.52 4.01 -27.76
N THR A 496 37.59 5.10 -28.53
CA THR A 496 37.47 6.49 -28.04
C THR A 496 36.08 7.08 -28.30
N SER A 497 35.52 6.83 -29.49
CA SER A 497 34.18 7.30 -29.90
C SER A 497 33.46 6.36 -30.88
N ASN A 498 34.11 5.32 -31.38
CA ASN A 498 33.47 4.16 -32.01
C ASN A 498 34.45 3.00 -31.93
N PRO A 499 34.20 1.97 -31.11
CA PRO A 499 35.18 0.90 -30.92
C PRO A 499 35.35 0.09 -32.22
N ALA A 500 36.55 0.12 -32.80
CA ALA A 500 36.87 -0.52 -34.08
C ALA A 500 37.57 -1.88 -33.94
N THR A 501 38.14 -2.18 -32.77
CA THR A 501 38.83 -3.45 -32.49
C THR A 501 37.87 -4.47 -31.89
N ASP A 502 37.79 -5.66 -32.47
CA ASP A 502 37.04 -6.77 -31.89
C ASP A 502 37.84 -7.42 -30.75
N ASN A 503 37.34 -7.30 -29.53
CA ASN A 503 38.00 -7.75 -28.31
C ASN A 503 37.60 -9.18 -27.89
N THR A 504 36.79 -9.88 -28.68
CA THR A 504 36.26 -11.22 -28.33
C THR A 504 37.37 -12.18 -27.90
N THR A 505 38.41 -12.35 -28.72
CA THR A 505 39.51 -13.29 -28.44
C THR A 505 40.32 -12.89 -27.21
N ALA A 506 40.61 -11.59 -27.04
CA ALA A 506 41.38 -11.11 -25.89
C ALA A 506 40.66 -11.36 -24.56
N ILE A 507 39.37 -11.00 -24.50
CA ILE A 507 38.55 -11.20 -23.31
C ILE A 507 38.39 -12.70 -23.01
N GLN A 508 38.11 -13.52 -24.03
CA GLN A 508 37.96 -14.97 -23.83
C GLN A 508 39.27 -15.63 -23.37
N ASN A 509 40.44 -15.17 -23.86
CA ASN A 509 41.73 -15.66 -23.39
C ASN A 509 41.98 -15.36 -21.92
N ALA A 510 41.60 -14.17 -21.44
CA ALA A 510 41.68 -13.82 -20.02
C ALA A 510 40.76 -14.73 -19.17
N LEU A 511 39.52 -14.96 -19.61
CA LEU A 511 38.57 -15.89 -18.97
C LEU A 511 39.10 -17.33 -18.91
N ASN A 512 39.70 -17.81 -20.00
CA ASN A 512 40.28 -19.15 -20.07
C ASN A 512 41.51 -19.28 -19.16
N ALA A 513 42.34 -18.24 -19.06
CA ALA A 513 43.49 -18.21 -18.15
C ALA A 513 43.05 -18.27 -16.69
N ALA A 514 42.03 -17.49 -16.31
CA ALA A 514 41.43 -17.55 -14.97
C ALA A 514 40.87 -18.94 -14.66
N SER A 515 40.16 -19.55 -15.61
CA SER A 515 39.64 -20.91 -15.45
C SER A 515 40.75 -21.94 -15.24
N THR A 516 41.84 -21.85 -16.02
CA THR A 516 42.98 -22.77 -15.94
C THR A 516 43.69 -22.67 -14.58
N ALA A 517 43.67 -21.48 -13.97
CA ALA A 517 44.22 -21.23 -12.65
C ALA A 517 43.25 -21.56 -11.49
N GLY A 518 42.11 -22.19 -11.78
CA GLY A 518 41.12 -22.61 -10.77
C GLY A 518 40.12 -21.53 -10.36
N GLY A 519 39.96 -20.47 -11.16
CA GLY A 519 39.10 -19.32 -10.88
C GLY A 519 39.88 -18.01 -10.81
N GLY A 520 39.15 -16.90 -10.70
CA GLY A 520 39.75 -15.56 -10.64
C GLY A 520 38.77 -14.48 -11.07
N THR A 521 39.17 -13.22 -10.87
CA THR A 521 38.48 -12.06 -11.43
C THR A 521 39.14 -11.66 -12.74
N VAL A 522 38.38 -11.67 -13.83
CA VAL A 522 38.72 -11.04 -15.10
C VAL A 522 38.15 -9.64 -15.10
N PHE A 523 39.02 -8.64 -15.18
CA PHE A 523 38.65 -7.25 -15.03
C PHE A 523 38.61 -6.50 -16.36
N VAL A 524 37.51 -5.78 -16.57
CA VAL A 524 37.24 -4.91 -17.71
C VAL A 524 37.39 -3.45 -17.24
N PRO A 525 38.46 -2.73 -17.61
CA PRO A 525 38.63 -1.32 -17.26
C PRO A 525 37.52 -0.42 -17.84
N ALA A 526 37.43 0.81 -17.33
CA ALA A 526 36.60 1.84 -17.95
C ALA A 526 37.00 2.01 -19.42
N GLY A 527 36.01 2.02 -20.31
CA GLY A 527 36.24 2.05 -21.75
C GLY A 527 35.09 1.45 -22.56
N TYR A 528 35.23 1.61 -23.87
CA TYR A 528 34.29 1.09 -24.87
C TYR A 528 34.91 -0.10 -25.59
N TRP A 529 34.43 -1.30 -25.26
CA TRP A 529 35.02 -2.56 -25.71
C TRP A 529 34.09 -3.23 -26.73
N MET A 530 34.39 -3.14 -28.03
CA MET A 530 33.61 -3.87 -29.04
C MET A 530 33.88 -5.37 -28.94
N VAL A 531 32.81 -6.15 -28.98
CA VAL A 531 32.83 -7.61 -28.98
C VAL A 531 31.85 -8.11 -30.04
N LYS A 532 32.36 -8.71 -31.11
CA LYS A 532 31.51 -9.23 -32.21
C LYS A 532 31.08 -10.68 -32.00
N GLY A 533 31.87 -11.46 -31.28
CA GLY A 533 31.58 -12.85 -30.96
C GLY A 533 30.94 -13.03 -29.59
N GLN A 534 30.92 -14.28 -29.13
CA GLN A 534 30.34 -14.68 -27.85
C GLN A 534 31.43 -14.88 -26.79
N LEU A 535 31.06 -14.70 -25.53
CA LEU A 535 31.91 -14.94 -24.36
C LEU A 535 31.31 -16.06 -23.51
N THR A 536 32.18 -16.91 -22.96
CA THR A 536 31.81 -17.89 -21.95
C THR A 536 32.58 -17.61 -20.67
N ILE A 537 31.86 -17.31 -19.58
CA ILE A 537 32.43 -17.16 -18.24
C ILE A 537 32.53 -18.56 -17.62
N PRO A 538 33.74 -19.09 -17.39
CA PRO A 538 33.92 -20.44 -16.88
C PRO A 538 33.50 -20.58 -15.42
N THR A 539 33.35 -21.83 -14.97
CA THR A 539 33.00 -22.15 -13.58
C THR A 539 33.97 -21.49 -12.59
N GLY A 540 33.43 -20.80 -11.58
CA GLY A 540 34.25 -20.17 -10.54
C GLY A 540 35.00 -18.90 -10.95
N VAL A 541 34.77 -18.38 -12.16
CA VAL A 541 35.35 -17.14 -12.68
C VAL A 541 34.35 -15.99 -12.56
N GLU A 542 34.83 -14.79 -12.27
CA GLU A 542 34.05 -13.54 -12.29
C GLU A 542 34.52 -12.67 -13.47
N LEU A 543 33.58 -12.13 -14.26
CA LEU A 543 33.85 -11.02 -15.17
C LEU A 543 33.34 -9.72 -14.52
N ARG A 544 34.25 -8.77 -14.25
CA ARG A 544 33.97 -7.57 -13.45
C ARG A 544 34.40 -6.28 -14.13
N GLY A 545 33.53 -5.26 -14.09
CA GLY A 545 33.82 -3.90 -14.50
C GLY A 545 34.08 -2.95 -13.32
N VAL A 546 34.11 -1.65 -13.59
CA VAL A 546 34.41 -0.60 -12.59
C VAL A 546 33.21 -0.17 -11.74
N ALA A 547 31.98 -0.51 -12.12
CA ALA A 547 30.80 -0.07 -11.36
C ALA A 547 30.63 -0.90 -10.08
N GLU A 548 30.37 -0.22 -8.96
CA GLU A 548 30.23 -0.80 -7.62
C GLU A 548 28.81 -0.67 -7.03
N SER A 549 27.89 -0.14 -7.84
CA SER A 549 26.47 0.04 -7.59
C SER A 549 25.69 0.00 -8.91
N SER A 550 24.37 -0.20 -8.83
CA SER A 550 23.47 -0.05 -9.98
C SER A 550 23.65 1.34 -10.60
N SER A 551 23.84 1.41 -11.91
CA SER A 551 24.06 2.68 -12.61
C SER A 551 22.99 2.93 -13.69
N MET A 552 22.31 4.07 -13.62
CA MET A 552 21.39 4.60 -14.62
C MET A 552 22.02 5.75 -15.40
N GLY A 553 21.34 6.43 -16.32
CA GLY A 553 21.72 7.80 -16.72
C GLY A 553 23.01 8.04 -17.53
N ASP A 554 24.01 7.15 -17.52
CA ASP A 554 25.38 7.53 -17.91
C ASP A 554 26.03 6.55 -18.91
N ASN A 555 26.90 7.07 -19.78
CA ASN A 555 27.66 6.36 -20.83
C ASN A 555 29.10 5.98 -20.41
N LYS A 556 29.57 6.44 -19.24
CA LYS A 556 30.88 6.14 -18.66
C LYS A 556 30.93 4.79 -17.90
N GLY A 557 32.14 4.26 -17.73
CA GLY A 557 32.43 2.98 -17.08
C GLY A 557 32.85 1.85 -18.03
N SER A 558 32.70 0.60 -17.60
CA SER A 558 33.09 -0.60 -18.36
C SER A 558 31.97 -1.05 -19.29
N THR A 559 32.04 -0.65 -20.57
CA THR A 559 30.95 -0.88 -21.52
C THR A 559 31.35 -1.84 -22.63
N LEU A 560 30.64 -2.97 -22.73
CA LEU A 560 30.76 -3.94 -23.82
C LEU A 560 29.78 -3.60 -24.95
N PHE A 561 30.31 -3.27 -26.13
CA PHE A 561 29.53 -3.02 -27.34
C PHE A 561 29.33 -4.34 -28.07
N SER A 562 28.13 -4.92 -27.94
CA SER A 562 27.82 -6.22 -28.51
C SER A 562 27.20 -6.09 -29.91
N TYR A 563 27.73 -6.88 -30.84
CA TYR A 563 27.17 -7.08 -32.18
C TYR A 563 26.81 -8.56 -32.42
N ALA A 564 26.88 -9.38 -31.38
CA ALA A 564 26.76 -10.83 -31.50
C ALA A 564 25.38 -11.25 -32.02
N ASN A 565 25.35 -12.01 -33.12
CA ASN A 565 24.14 -12.60 -33.70
C ASN A 565 23.00 -11.59 -33.95
N GLN A 566 23.34 -10.39 -34.40
CA GLN A 566 22.36 -9.38 -34.83
C GLN A 566 21.34 -9.96 -35.81
N ASN A 567 20.08 -9.56 -35.64
CA ASN A 567 18.90 -10.03 -36.39
C ASN A 567 18.62 -11.55 -36.27
N ASN A 568 19.17 -12.21 -35.26
CA ASN A 568 18.89 -13.62 -34.96
C ASN A 568 18.48 -13.79 -33.48
N PRO A 569 17.19 -13.55 -33.13
CA PRO A 569 16.73 -13.61 -31.74
C PRO A 569 16.76 -15.01 -31.12
N SER A 570 16.88 -16.06 -31.94
CA SER A 570 17.09 -17.46 -31.54
C SER A 570 18.56 -17.89 -31.55
N GLY A 571 19.49 -16.97 -31.86
CA GLY A 571 20.91 -17.25 -31.96
C GLY A 571 21.58 -17.52 -30.62
N THR A 572 22.87 -17.84 -30.66
CA THR A 572 23.68 -18.03 -29.44
C THR A 572 23.72 -16.72 -28.62
N PRO A 573 23.45 -16.77 -27.31
CA PRO A 573 23.57 -15.62 -26.42
C PRO A 573 24.95 -14.97 -26.45
N PHE A 574 25.02 -13.68 -26.12
CA PHE A 574 26.28 -12.93 -26.09
C PHE A 574 27.23 -13.46 -25.01
N ILE A 575 26.75 -13.58 -23.77
CA ILE A 575 27.49 -14.12 -22.63
C ILE A 575 26.82 -15.40 -22.15
N THR A 576 27.57 -16.50 -22.05
CA THR A 576 27.15 -17.74 -21.39
C THR A 576 27.88 -17.90 -20.06
N MET A 577 27.15 -18.08 -18.97
CA MET A 577 27.67 -18.21 -17.61
C MET A 577 27.60 -19.66 -17.13
N ASN A 578 28.74 -20.30 -16.85
CA ASN A 578 28.76 -21.65 -16.27
C ASN A 578 28.50 -21.61 -14.76
N ALA A 579 28.33 -22.78 -14.13
CA ALA A 579 28.03 -22.90 -12.70
C ALA A 579 28.98 -22.08 -11.82
N ALA A 580 28.48 -21.50 -10.73
CA ALA A 580 29.27 -20.74 -9.76
C ALA A 580 30.11 -19.59 -10.37
N SER A 581 29.73 -19.06 -11.53
CA SER A 581 30.38 -17.89 -12.16
C SER A 581 29.68 -16.58 -11.81
N GLY A 582 30.42 -15.47 -11.92
CA GLY A 582 29.97 -14.13 -11.57
C GLY A 582 30.03 -13.13 -12.72
N LEU A 583 29.08 -12.21 -12.77
CA LEU A 583 29.11 -11.03 -13.64
C LEU A 583 28.81 -9.78 -12.81
N ARG A 584 29.71 -8.79 -12.80
CA ARG A 584 29.58 -7.60 -11.97
C ARG A 584 29.94 -6.30 -12.67
N GLY A 585 29.17 -5.23 -12.43
CA GLY A 585 29.63 -3.85 -12.67
C GLY A 585 29.91 -3.52 -14.13
N ILE A 586 29.25 -4.22 -15.06
CA ILE A 586 29.43 -4.09 -16.51
C ILE A 586 28.16 -3.57 -17.15
N MET A 587 28.31 -2.68 -18.12
CA MET A 587 27.26 -2.30 -19.05
C MET A 587 27.42 -3.09 -20.34
N VAL A 588 26.33 -3.68 -20.83
CA VAL A 588 26.25 -4.21 -22.20
C VAL A 588 25.36 -3.28 -23.02
N TYR A 589 25.87 -2.80 -24.13
CA TYR A 589 25.19 -1.87 -25.02
C TYR A 589 25.11 -2.46 -26.44
N TYR A 590 23.92 -2.40 -27.04
CA TYR A 590 23.66 -2.78 -28.42
C TYR A 590 23.50 -1.51 -29.28
N PRO A 591 24.56 -1.09 -30.00
CA PRO A 591 24.60 0.20 -30.69
C PRO A 591 23.60 0.31 -31.83
N ASP A 592 23.49 -0.72 -32.67
CA ASP A 592 22.65 -0.67 -33.87
C ASP A 592 21.15 -0.66 -33.53
N MET A 593 20.77 -1.26 -32.39
CA MET A 593 19.40 -1.12 -31.87
C MET A 593 19.01 0.33 -31.62
N GLY A 594 19.95 1.19 -31.24
CA GLY A 594 19.71 2.62 -31.05
C GLY A 594 19.37 3.35 -32.35
N THR A 595 19.75 2.81 -33.51
CA THR A 595 19.58 3.45 -34.82
C THR A 595 18.49 2.81 -35.69
N SER A 596 18.02 1.59 -35.39
CA SER A 596 16.81 1.03 -36.00
C SER A 596 15.89 0.28 -35.02
N ARG A 597 14.59 0.55 -35.16
CA ARG A 597 13.51 0.06 -34.27
C ARG A 597 13.04 -1.38 -34.58
N THR A 598 13.58 -2.02 -35.60
CA THR A 598 13.17 -3.38 -36.02
C THR A 598 14.21 -4.46 -35.74
N MET A 599 15.40 -4.08 -35.29
CA MET A 599 16.45 -5.05 -34.99
C MET A 599 16.10 -5.93 -33.80
N THR A 600 16.55 -7.18 -33.88
CA THR A 600 16.39 -8.18 -32.81
C THR A 600 17.72 -8.86 -32.55
N TYR A 601 17.92 -9.34 -31.32
CA TYR A 601 19.15 -9.99 -30.86
C TYR A 601 18.78 -11.18 -29.98
N PRO A 602 19.66 -12.18 -29.83
CA PRO A 602 19.45 -13.23 -28.83
C PRO A 602 19.56 -12.65 -27.40
N TYR A 603 19.46 -13.52 -26.40
CA TYR A 603 19.68 -13.13 -25.01
C TYR A 603 21.10 -12.58 -24.81
N THR A 604 21.21 -11.51 -24.03
CA THR A 604 22.51 -10.94 -23.65
C THR A 604 23.28 -11.87 -22.73
N VAL A 605 22.61 -12.45 -21.73
CA VAL A 605 23.20 -13.38 -20.77
C VAL A 605 22.39 -14.67 -20.74
N LYS A 606 23.06 -15.82 -20.69
CA LYS A 606 22.44 -17.12 -20.46
C LYS A 606 23.10 -17.84 -19.29
N GLY A 607 22.28 -18.40 -18.40
CA GLY A 607 22.71 -19.34 -17.37
C GLY A 607 22.92 -20.74 -17.96
N ASN A 608 24.03 -21.38 -17.59
CA ASN A 608 24.40 -22.74 -17.99
C ASN A 608 24.86 -23.57 -16.78
N GLY A 609 24.22 -23.36 -15.62
CA GLY A 609 24.54 -24.07 -14.39
C GLY A 609 23.96 -23.41 -13.15
N ASN A 610 24.24 -24.01 -11.99
CA ASN A 610 23.71 -23.59 -10.70
C ASN A 610 24.63 -22.57 -10.01
N GLY A 611 24.09 -21.79 -9.08
CA GLY A 611 24.87 -20.88 -8.24
C GLY A 611 25.46 -19.68 -8.98
N ILE A 612 24.89 -19.30 -10.12
CA ILE A 612 25.31 -18.13 -10.90
C ILE A 612 24.85 -16.86 -10.19
N TRP A 613 25.71 -15.85 -10.16
CA TRP A 613 25.38 -14.57 -9.55
C TRP A 613 25.69 -13.37 -10.46
N ILE A 614 24.79 -12.39 -10.46
CA ILE A 614 24.89 -11.16 -11.25
C ILE A 614 24.70 -9.96 -10.31
N ARG A 615 25.56 -8.95 -10.42
CA ARG A 615 25.56 -7.74 -9.58
C ARG A 615 25.76 -6.48 -10.43
N ASP A 616 24.94 -5.46 -10.26
CA ASP A 616 25.19 -4.12 -10.81
C ASP A 616 25.45 -4.11 -12.33
N VAL A 617 24.68 -4.92 -13.07
CA VAL A 617 24.79 -5.06 -14.52
C VAL A 617 23.71 -4.24 -15.21
N ARG A 618 24.12 -3.49 -16.23
CA ARG A 618 23.19 -2.72 -17.06
C ARG A 618 23.06 -3.30 -18.46
N LEU A 619 21.83 -3.51 -18.92
CA LEU A 619 21.49 -4.03 -20.23
C LEU A 619 20.82 -2.95 -21.07
N VAL A 620 21.62 -2.24 -21.87
CA VAL A 620 21.16 -1.10 -22.66
C VAL A 620 20.83 -1.55 -24.07
N ASN A 621 19.63 -1.22 -24.55
CA ASN A 621 19.13 -1.57 -25.89
C ASN A 621 19.13 -3.09 -26.19
N SER A 622 19.13 -3.95 -25.18
CA SER A 622 19.03 -5.40 -25.40
C SER A 622 17.65 -5.77 -25.95
N TRP A 623 17.56 -6.73 -26.88
CA TRP A 623 16.28 -7.32 -27.26
C TRP A 623 15.76 -8.20 -26.11
N ASN A 624 16.56 -9.20 -25.77
CA ASN A 624 16.35 -10.13 -24.67
C ASN A 624 17.53 -10.00 -23.70
N GLY A 625 17.28 -9.87 -22.41
CA GLY A 625 18.30 -9.63 -21.40
C GLY A 625 18.92 -10.94 -20.90
N ILE A 626 18.23 -11.65 -20.01
CA ILE A 626 18.77 -12.78 -19.25
C ILE A 626 17.91 -14.04 -19.44
N ASP A 627 18.53 -15.16 -19.83
CA ASP A 627 17.93 -16.47 -20.05
C ASP A 627 18.39 -17.51 -19.04
N PHE A 628 17.51 -17.83 -18.10
CA PHE A 628 17.61 -18.94 -17.15
C PHE A 628 16.43 -19.91 -17.37
N ALA A 629 15.90 -19.92 -18.59
CA ALA A 629 14.77 -20.75 -19.01
C ALA A 629 15.19 -21.84 -20.00
N SER A 630 16.29 -21.66 -20.74
CA SER A 630 16.82 -22.69 -21.63
C SER A 630 17.53 -23.84 -20.89
N VAL A 631 18.07 -23.57 -19.69
CA VAL A 631 18.82 -24.54 -18.88
C VAL A 631 18.44 -24.34 -17.42
N ARG A 632 18.27 -25.45 -16.69
CA ARG A 632 17.94 -25.42 -15.26
C ARG A 632 19.12 -24.79 -14.52
N SER A 633 18.82 -23.74 -13.75
CA SER A 633 19.83 -22.93 -13.06
C SER A 633 19.34 -22.69 -11.63
N ASP A 634 19.69 -23.56 -10.71
CA ASP A 634 19.26 -23.48 -9.31
C ASP A 634 20.11 -22.49 -8.51
N ASN A 635 19.53 -21.92 -7.46
CA ASN A 635 20.20 -21.05 -6.48
C ASN A 635 20.94 -19.86 -7.11
N PHE A 636 20.33 -19.24 -8.13
CA PHE A 636 20.88 -18.03 -8.74
C PHE A 636 20.63 -16.80 -7.86
N GLU A 637 21.48 -15.79 -8.00
CA GLU A 637 21.40 -14.55 -7.22
C GLU A 637 21.55 -13.33 -8.11
N PHE A 638 20.53 -12.49 -8.21
CA PHE A 638 20.54 -11.26 -9.00
C PHE A 638 20.36 -10.04 -8.10
N SER A 639 21.23 -9.04 -8.20
CA SER A 639 21.08 -7.76 -7.52
C SER A 639 21.49 -6.60 -8.43
N GLY A 640 20.76 -5.49 -8.41
CA GLY A 640 21.16 -4.27 -9.14
C GLY A 640 21.15 -4.41 -10.66
N ILE A 641 20.33 -5.32 -11.22
CA ILE A 641 20.24 -5.45 -12.67
C ILE A 641 19.30 -4.40 -13.21
N SER A 642 19.75 -3.73 -14.25
CA SER A 642 19.04 -2.59 -14.79
C SER A 642 19.10 -2.48 -16.30
N GLY A 643 18.26 -1.62 -16.87
CA GLY A 643 18.34 -1.23 -18.27
C GLY A 643 16.99 -1.18 -18.97
N ASN A 644 17.06 -0.96 -20.29
CA ASN A 644 15.92 -0.75 -21.16
C ASN A 644 15.78 -1.92 -22.16
N VAL A 645 15.44 -3.10 -21.64
CA VAL A 645 15.29 -4.31 -22.45
C VAL A 645 13.96 -4.29 -23.21
N ARG A 646 13.97 -4.61 -24.52
CA ARG A 646 12.83 -4.37 -25.41
C ARG A 646 11.74 -5.45 -25.43
N ASN A 647 12.10 -6.70 -25.15
CA ASN A 647 11.18 -7.84 -25.24
C ASN A 647 11.14 -8.67 -23.95
N ILE A 648 12.26 -9.25 -23.51
CA ILE A 648 12.29 -10.05 -22.28
C ILE A 648 13.46 -9.60 -21.43
N GLY A 649 13.21 -9.00 -20.25
CA GLY A 649 14.27 -8.59 -19.33
C GLY A 649 14.99 -9.80 -18.75
N THR A 650 14.28 -10.61 -17.97
CA THR A 650 14.76 -11.88 -17.39
C THR A 650 13.71 -12.96 -17.56
N PHE A 651 14.10 -14.16 -17.99
CA PHE A 651 13.24 -15.34 -18.02
C PHE A 651 13.85 -16.49 -17.22
N VAL A 652 13.11 -16.96 -16.21
CA VAL A 652 13.50 -18.12 -15.38
C VAL A 652 12.50 -19.26 -15.58
N SER A 653 12.99 -20.46 -15.89
CA SER A 653 12.14 -21.65 -16.07
C SER A 653 12.93 -22.96 -15.93
N ASN A 654 12.50 -24.02 -16.63
CA ASN A 654 13.13 -25.34 -16.75
C ASN A 654 13.33 -26.07 -15.41
N GLY A 655 12.41 -25.88 -14.48
CA GLY A 655 12.45 -26.47 -13.14
C GLY A 655 13.49 -25.82 -12.22
N SER A 656 13.97 -24.61 -12.54
CA SER A 656 14.92 -23.87 -11.70
C SER A 656 14.31 -23.54 -10.35
N THR A 657 15.09 -23.70 -9.28
CA THR A 657 14.62 -23.47 -7.91
C THR A 657 15.58 -22.68 -7.04
N GLY A 658 15.05 -21.99 -6.02
CA GLY A 658 15.84 -21.35 -4.95
C GLY A 658 16.52 -20.05 -5.36
N GLY A 659 16.07 -19.41 -6.44
CA GLY A 659 16.64 -18.15 -6.92
C GLY A 659 16.18 -16.94 -6.13
N ILE A 660 17.06 -15.95 -6.01
CA ILE A 660 16.82 -14.66 -5.34
C ILE A 660 17.10 -13.52 -6.32
N MET A 661 16.21 -12.53 -6.36
CA MET A 661 16.34 -11.31 -7.16
C MET A 661 16.03 -10.10 -6.27
N GLU A 662 16.93 -9.13 -6.18
CA GLU A 662 16.71 -7.90 -5.42
C GLU A 662 17.13 -6.66 -6.21
N ASN A 663 16.55 -5.49 -5.90
CA ASN A 663 16.99 -4.21 -6.47
C ASN A 663 17.06 -4.22 -8.00
N GLN A 664 16.02 -4.73 -8.65
CA GLN A 664 15.97 -4.86 -10.10
C GLN A 664 15.18 -3.69 -10.66
N MET A 665 15.71 -3.03 -11.69
CA MET A 665 15.02 -1.92 -12.33
C MET A 665 15.00 -2.01 -13.85
N GLN A 666 13.83 -2.18 -14.43
CA GLN A 666 13.66 -2.23 -15.89
C GLN A 666 12.93 -0.97 -16.32
N ALA A 667 13.68 0.07 -16.68
CA ALA A 667 13.12 1.41 -16.91
C ALA A 667 13.31 1.87 -18.37
N TRP A 668 12.30 2.57 -18.89
CA TRP A 668 12.53 3.66 -19.85
C TRP A 668 13.34 4.74 -19.14
N THR A 669 14.51 5.09 -19.67
CA THR A 669 15.21 6.30 -19.23
C THR A 669 15.24 7.22 -20.44
N GLY A 670 14.27 8.11 -20.52
CA GLY A 670 14.12 9.09 -21.57
C GLY A 670 13.29 10.27 -21.09
N GLU A 671 13.50 10.74 -19.86
CA GLU A 671 12.98 12.05 -19.48
C GLU A 671 13.67 13.12 -20.33
N GLY A 672 12.89 14.04 -20.89
CA GLY A 672 13.31 15.05 -21.88
C GLY A 672 14.30 16.11 -21.38
N ALA A 673 15.10 15.82 -20.36
CA ALA A 673 16.13 16.67 -19.78
C ALA A 673 17.57 16.10 -19.90
N GLU A 674 17.78 14.86 -20.38
CA GLU A 674 19.14 14.32 -20.56
C GLU A 674 19.88 15.08 -21.69
N SER A 675 21.06 15.62 -21.38
CA SER A 675 21.84 16.45 -22.32
C SER A 675 22.50 15.63 -23.45
N ALA A 676 22.81 16.28 -24.58
CA ALA A 676 23.55 15.66 -25.70
C ALA A 676 24.95 15.13 -25.32
N ALA A 677 25.51 15.55 -24.17
CA ALA A 677 26.79 15.06 -23.68
C ALA A 677 26.73 13.64 -23.08
N LEU A 678 25.53 13.13 -22.79
CA LEU A 678 25.30 11.77 -22.28
C LEU A 678 25.02 10.74 -23.39
N ALA A 679 25.06 11.16 -24.66
CA ALA A 679 24.86 10.27 -25.79
C ALA A 679 25.95 9.19 -25.85
N PHE A 680 25.59 7.98 -26.27
CA PHE A 680 26.60 7.00 -26.64
C PHE A 680 27.41 7.51 -27.83
N PRO A 681 28.62 6.98 -28.05
CA PRO A 681 29.53 7.50 -29.06
C PRO A 681 29.01 7.48 -30.53
N ASN A 682 27.92 6.77 -30.81
CA ASN A 682 27.18 6.80 -32.07
C ASN A 682 26.12 7.91 -32.16
N ASN A 683 26.11 8.87 -31.22
CA ASN A 683 25.09 9.90 -31.05
C ASN A 683 23.66 9.36 -30.87
N SER A 684 23.49 8.08 -30.53
CA SER A 684 22.17 7.58 -30.17
C SER A 684 21.80 8.14 -28.80
N TYR A 685 20.77 8.97 -28.77
CA TYR A 685 20.04 9.26 -27.54
C TYR A 685 19.31 8.01 -27.07
N ARG A 686 18.85 8.04 -25.82
CA ARG A 686 17.89 7.07 -25.31
C ARG A 686 16.48 7.31 -25.86
N ASP A 687 16.38 7.60 -27.15
CA ASP A 687 15.14 8.01 -27.80
C ASP A 687 14.04 6.97 -27.61
N HIS A 688 12.83 7.44 -27.28
CA HIS A 688 11.57 6.71 -27.22
C HIS A 688 11.57 5.40 -28.01
N ILE A 689 11.84 4.30 -27.32
CA ILE A 689 11.90 2.97 -27.91
C ILE A 689 10.50 2.37 -27.86
N SER A 690 9.97 1.97 -29.01
CA SER A 690 8.78 1.12 -29.07
C SER A 690 9.12 -0.26 -28.50
N LEU A 691 8.59 -0.56 -27.31
CA LEU A 691 8.65 -1.90 -26.74
C LEU A 691 7.87 -2.89 -27.60
N ALA A 692 8.23 -4.18 -27.53
CA ALA A 692 7.36 -5.21 -28.05
C ALA A 692 6.01 -5.16 -27.28
N SER A 693 4.89 -5.33 -27.97
CA SER A 693 3.56 -5.41 -27.32
C SER A 693 3.43 -6.61 -26.36
N THR A 694 4.43 -7.49 -26.34
CA THR A 694 4.57 -8.65 -25.45
C THR A 694 5.67 -8.48 -24.40
N ALA A 695 6.18 -7.26 -24.21
CA ALA A 695 7.33 -7.01 -23.34
C ALA A 695 7.09 -7.55 -21.92
N SER A 696 8.05 -8.31 -21.40
CA SER A 696 8.01 -8.92 -20.08
C SER A 696 9.36 -8.69 -19.38
N PRO A 697 9.48 -7.64 -18.55
CA PRO A 697 10.67 -7.36 -17.74
C PRO A 697 11.09 -8.58 -16.94
N TRP A 698 10.13 -9.24 -16.28
CA TRP A 698 10.38 -10.50 -15.59
C TRP A 698 9.34 -11.55 -15.99
N LYS A 699 9.85 -12.68 -16.46
CA LYS A 699 9.07 -13.81 -16.94
C LYS A 699 9.43 -15.07 -16.17
N PHE A 700 8.41 -15.86 -15.82
CA PHE A 700 8.55 -17.09 -15.05
C PHE A 700 7.73 -18.20 -15.68
N GLY A 701 8.35 -19.38 -15.85
CA GLY A 701 7.70 -20.60 -16.33
C GLY A 701 7.67 -21.68 -15.25
N SER A 702 8.13 -22.88 -15.56
CA SER A 702 8.38 -23.94 -14.58
C SER A 702 9.50 -23.55 -13.60
N THR A 703 9.13 -23.11 -12.39
CA THR A 703 10.07 -22.71 -11.32
C THR A 703 9.54 -23.05 -9.93
N SER A 704 10.40 -23.09 -8.92
CA SER A 704 9.97 -23.16 -7.51
C SER A 704 10.81 -22.35 -6.53
N ASN A 705 10.21 -21.87 -5.44
CA ASN A 705 10.91 -21.21 -4.34
C ASN A 705 11.75 -20.00 -4.81
N ILE A 706 11.15 -19.12 -5.61
CA ILE A 706 11.79 -17.89 -6.08
C ILE A 706 11.38 -16.73 -5.18
N THR A 707 12.35 -15.96 -4.71
CA THR A 707 12.13 -14.73 -3.94
C THR A 707 12.54 -13.52 -4.76
N ALA A 708 11.70 -12.50 -4.78
CA ALA A 708 11.97 -11.21 -5.40
C ALA A 708 11.73 -10.08 -4.39
N LEU A 709 12.60 -9.07 -4.38
CA LEU A 709 12.51 -7.89 -3.51
C LEU A 709 12.80 -6.61 -4.32
N GLN A 710 12.01 -5.55 -4.13
CA GLN A 710 12.26 -4.23 -4.74
C GLN A 710 12.46 -4.31 -6.26
N MET A 711 11.38 -4.71 -6.93
CA MET A 711 11.32 -4.89 -8.37
C MET A 711 10.58 -3.70 -8.99
N SER A 712 11.29 -2.83 -9.69
CA SER A 712 10.71 -1.61 -10.25
C SER A 712 10.76 -1.59 -11.77
N VAL A 713 9.64 -1.30 -12.42
CA VAL A 713 9.60 -1.19 -13.88
C VAL A 713 8.89 0.09 -14.29
N TYR A 714 9.44 0.74 -15.30
CA TYR A 714 8.75 1.75 -16.08
C TYR A 714 8.68 1.27 -17.53
N LEU A 715 7.48 1.02 -18.06
CA LEU A 715 7.26 0.72 -19.48
C LEU A 715 6.28 1.75 -20.07
N PRO A 716 6.57 2.43 -21.19
CA PRO A 716 5.59 3.30 -21.85
C PRO A 716 4.32 2.52 -22.22
N ASP A 717 3.16 3.18 -22.09
CA ASP A 717 1.82 2.66 -22.39
C ASP A 717 1.82 1.86 -23.71
N THR A 718 1.71 0.54 -23.59
CA THR A 718 1.64 -0.37 -24.73
C THR A 718 0.21 -0.50 -25.29
N GLY A 719 -0.74 0.24 -24.72
CA GLY A 719 -2.18 0.15 -24.96
C GLY A 719 -2.85 -0.97 -24.15
N ILE A 720 -4.16 -0.83 -23.91
CA ILE A 720 -5.01 -1.75 -23.14
C ILE A 720 -5.03 -3.18 -23.71
N ASP A 721 -4.75 -3.37 -25.00
CA ASP A 721 -4.69 -4.68 -25.68
C ASP A 721 -3.29 -5.32 -25.67
N SER A 722 -2.31 -4.72 -25.00
CA SER A 722 -0.96 -5.27 -24.92
C SER A 722 -0.89 -6.51 -24.04
N GLN A 723 -0.07 -7.48 -24.45
CA GLN A 723 0.27 -8.65 -23.64
C GLN A 723 1.44 -8.36 -22.69
N ALA A 724 1.90 -7.10 -22.62
CA ALA A 724 3.02 -6.69 -21.79
C ALA A 724 2.64 -6.71 -20.31
N ALA A 725 3.55 -7.19 -19.47
CA ALA A 725 3.34 -7.26 -18.02
C ALA A 725 4.68 -7.16 -17.29
N GLY A 726 4.73 -6.39 -16.21
CA GLY A 726 5.90 -6.30 -15.32
C GLY A 726 6.33 -7.69 -14.84
N LEU A 727 5.42 -8.41 -14.17
CA LEU A 727 5.58 -9.81 -13.82
C LEU A 727 4.72 -10.70 -14.73
N ARG A 728 5.34 -11.60 -15.49
CA ARG A 728 4.65 -12.55 -16.37
C ARG A 728 4.88 -14.00 -15.96
N PHE A 729 3.81 -14.74 -15.68
CA PHE A 729 3.86 -16.17 -15.38
C PHE A 729 3.19 -16.96 -16.50
N VAL A 730 3.94 -17.83 -17.17
CA VAL A 730 3.52 -18.56 -18.37
C VAL A 730 3.48 -20.08 -18.14
N ASN A 731 2.66 -20.76 -18.95
CA ASN A 731 2.74 -22.22 -19.07
C ASN A 731 3.72 -22.57 -20.20
N ASP A 732 4.87 -23.15 -19.84
CA ASP A 732 5.86 -23.66 -20.78
C ASP A 732 6.10 -25.18 -20.61
N GLY A 733 5.12 -25.90 -20.10
CA GLY A 733 5.21 -27.32 -19.77
C GLY A 733 5.34 -27.61 -18.28
N GLY A 734 5.35 -26.57 -17.43
CA GLY A 734 5.28 -26.67 -15.97
C GLY A 734 4.62 -25.44 -15.33
N THR A 735 4.73 -25.32 -14.01
CA THR A 735 4.15 -24.20 -13.24
C THR A 735 5.17 -23.54 -12.32
N THR A 736 5.00 -22.23 -12.06
CA THR A 736 5.71 -21.51 -11.00
C THR A 736 5.07 -21.83 -9.64
N ASN A 737 5.84 -22.31 -8.67
CA ASN A 737 5.35 -22.67 -7.33
C ASN A 737 6.12 -21.96 -6.22
N ASN A 738 5.42 -21.46 -5.20
CA ASN A 738 6.03 -20.77 -4.07
C ASN A 738 6.91 -19.59 -4.51
N PHE A 739 6.37 -18.76 -5.39
CA PHE A 739 6.97 -17.48 -5.75
C PHE A 739 6.52 -16.43 -4.74
N THR A 740 7.44 -15.64 -4.20
CA THR A 740 7.11 -14.50 -3.35
C THR A 740 7.84 -13.25 -3.85
N CYS A 741 7.09 -12.19 -4.12
CA CYS A 741 7.64 -10.87 -4.42
C CYS A 741 7.19 -9.89 -3.35
N ILE A 742 8.16 -9.19 -2.76
CA ILE A 742 7.97 -8.11 -1.80
C ILE A 742 8.36 -6.82 -2.52
N THR A 743 7.55 -5.77 -2.38
CA THR A 743 7.78 -4.44 -2.95
C THR A 743 8.06 -4.50 -4.45
N CYS A 744 6.99 -4.54 -5.25
CA CYS A 744 7.10 -4.39 -6.70
C CYS A 744 6.20 -3.27 -7.17
N GLN A 745 6.80 -2.41 -7.98
CA GLN A 745 6.17 -1.24 -8.54
C GLN A 745 6.28 -1.24 -10.06
N THR A 746 5.17 -0.97 -10.73
CA THR A 746 5.13 -0.90 -12.19
C THR A 746 4.47 0.38 -12.68
N ASP A 747 5.20 1.18 -13.44
CA ASP A 747 4.64 2.34 -14.12
C ASP A 747 4.33 2.02 -15.59
N ALA A 748 3.15 2.45 -16.03
CA ALA A 748 2.63 2.48 -17.40
C ALA A 748 2.43 1.13 -18.14
N THR A 749 2.27 0.02 -17.40
CA THR A 749 1.93 -1.31 -17.96
C THR A 749 1.03 -2.13 -17.05
N SER A 750 0.70 -3.38 -17.45
CA SER A 750 0.08 -4.34 -16.54
C SER A 750 1.05 -4.80 -15.46
N THR A 751 0.68 -4.68 -14.18
CA THR A 751 1.58 -4.97 -13.06
C THR A 751 1.93 -6.45 -12.99
N ALA A 752 0.93 -7.34 -13.11
CA ALA A 752 1.15 -8.78 -13.20
C ALA A 752 0.16 -9.49 -14.12
N ARG A 753 0.67 -10.48 -14.85
CA ARG A 753 -0.15 -11.40 -15.63
C ARG A 753 0.22 -12.86 -15.40
N ILE A 754 -0.80 -13.66 -15.10
CA ILE A 754 -0.65 -15.01 -14.55
C ILE A 754 -1.47 -15.99 -15.40
N ASP A 755 -0.84 -16.62 -16.38
CA ASP A 755 -1.49 -17.63 -17.22
C ASP A 755 -1.33 -19.05 -16.63
N ALA A 756 -0.29 -19.28 -15.82
CA ALA A 756 -0.06 -20.52 -15.07
C ALA A 756 0.74 -20.28 -13.79
N GLY A 757 0.57 -21.17 -12.81
CA GLY A 757 1.23 -21.12 -11.50
C GLY A 757 0.51 -21.99 -10.47
N GLY A 758 1.19 -22.34 -9.39
CA GLY A 758 0.63 -22.97 -8.19
C GLY A 758 0.32 -21.92 -7.13
N THR A 759 1.32 -21.53 -6.32
CA THR A 759 1.17 -20.47 -5.31
C THR A 759 2.08 -19.29 -5.62
N ILE A 760 1.49 -18.11 -5.77
CA ILE A 760 2.16 -16.82 -6.00
C ILE A 760 1.75 -15.87 -4.89
N ASN A 761 2.70 -15.31 -4.16
CA ASN A 761 2.49 -14.30 -3.13
C ASN A 761 3.08 -12.96 -3.60
N LEU A 762 2.26 -11.91 -3.59
CA LEU A 762 2.65 -10.55 -3.89
C LEU A 762 2.40 -9.72 -2.62
N VAL A 763 3.42 -9.06 -2.11
CA VAL A 763 3.37 -8.28 -0.86
C VAL A 763 3.79 -6.86 -1.15
N ASP A 764 2.97 -5.90 -0.71
CA ASP A 764 3.17 -4.48 -0.95
C ASP A 764 3.40 -4.22 -2.45
N PHE A 765 2.35 -4.47 -3.23
CA PHE A 765 2.41 -4.51 -4.69
C PHE A 765 1.70 -3.28 -5.28
N GLY A 766 2.15 -2.72 -6.40
CA GLY A 766 1.42 -1.59 -6.99
C GLY A 766 1.86 -1.16 -8.39
N GLY A 767 1.03 -0.32 -9.03
CA GLY A 767 1.35 0.24 -10.35
C GLY A 767 0.47 1.42 -10.77
N THR A 768 0.53 1.82 -12.05
CA THR A 768 -0.16 3.03 -12.56
C THR A 768 -1.09 2.86 -13.78
N GLN A 769 -1.24 1.70 -14.43
CA GLN A 769 -2.24 1.55 -15.54
C GLN A 769 -3.18 0.34 -15.46
N THR A 770 -2.65 -0.87 -15.65
CA THR A 770 -3.45 -2.10 -15.56
C THR A 770 -2.91 -2.92 -14.41
N GLY A 771 -3.76 -3.47 -13.55
CA GLY A 771 -3.24 -4.15 -12.37
C GLY A 771 -2.90 -5.61 -12.63
N LEU A 772 -3.75 -6.51 -12.14
CA LEU A 772 -3.51 -7.95 -12.10
C LEU A 772 -4.46 -8.72 -13.02
N ILE A 773 -3.90 -9.58 -13.89
CA ILE A 773 -4.65 -10.39 -14.84
C ILE A 773 -4.39 -11.87 -14.59
N THR A 774 -5.45 -12.68 -14.43
CA THR A 774 -5.35 -14.15 -14.47
C THR A 774 -5.91 -14.70 -15.77
N GLY A 775 -5.20 -15.66 -16.37
CA GLY A 775 -5.65 -16.38 -17.57
C GLY A 775 -6.79 -17.36 -17.25
N SER A 776 -7.62 -17.67 -18.25
CA SER A 776 -8.75 -18.60 -18.07
C SER A 776 -8.33 -20.05 -17.77
N THR A 777 -7.10 -20.42 -18.12
CA THR A 777 -6.50 -21.72 -17.84
C THR A 777 -5.74 -21.76 -16.51
N PHE A 778 -5.60 -20.63 -15.83
CA PHE A 778 -4.93 -20.59 -14.53
C PHE A 778 -5.79 -21.32 -13.49
N ALA A 779 -5.17 -22.21 -12.72
CA ALA A 779 -5.83 -23.04 -11.70
C ALA A 779 -5.21 -22.91 -10.30
N GLY A 780 -4.14 -22.11 -10.16
CA GLY A 780 -3.45 -21.89 -8.90
C GLY A 780 -4.09 -20.83 -8.02
N THR A 781 -3.31 -20.35 -7.06
CA THR A 781 -3.66 -19.32 -6.08
C THR A 781 -2.69 -18.16 -6.16
N VAL A 782 -3.26 -16.95 -6.22
CA VAL A 782 -2.54 -15.69 -6.10
C VAL A 782 -2.99 -15.01 -4.82
N ASN A 783 -2.06 -14.76 -3.91
CA ASN A 783 -2.29 -13.98 -2.70
C ASN A 783 -1.66 -12.61 -2.88
N VAL A 784 -2.45 -11.55 -2.67
CA VAL A 784 -1.98 -10.17 -2.71
C VAL A 784 -2.21 -9.55 -1.34
N PHE A 785 -1.11 -9.18 -0.69
CA PHE A 785 -1.08 -8.56 0.63
C PHE A 785 -0.69 -7.09 0.48
N GLY A 786 -1.66 -6.19 0.44
CA GLY A 786 -1.47 -4.78 0.11
C GLY A 786 -1.30 -4.57 -1.39
N TYR A 787 -2.26 -3.86 -2.01
CA TYR A 787 -2.15 -3.37 -3.38
C TYR A 787 -2.38 -1.86 -3.44
N ARG A 788 -1.44 -1.11 -4.00
CA ARG A 788 -1.52 0.35 -4.20
C ARG A 788 -1.59 0.74 -5.65
N TYR A 789 -2.29 1.83 -5.95
CA TYR A 789 -2.48 2.21 -7.33
C TYR A 789 -2.73 3.70 -7.55
N ALA A 790 -2.11 4.25 -8.61
CA ALA A 790 -2.29 5.62 -9.08
C ALA A 790 -2.33 5.65 -10.62
N ASP A 791 -3.54 5.65 -11.22
CA ASP A 791 -3.93 6.19 -12.57
C ASP A 791 -5.00 5.32 -13.28
N HIS A 792 -5.39 5.57 -14.52
CA HIS A 792 -6.66 5.07 -15.09
C HIS A 792 -6.63 3.58 -15.51
N GLY A 793 -7.72 2.80 -15.34
CA GLY A 793 -7.84 1.47 -15.99
C GLY A 793 -8.57 0.36 -15.20
N THR A 794 -8.51 -0.88 -15.72
CA THR A 794 -9.03 -2.08 -15.05
C THR A 794 -7.98 -2.64 -14.09
N MET A 795 -8.26 -2.62 -12.78
CA MET A 795 -7.31 -3.03 -11.75
C MET A 795 -7.15 -4.55 -11.64
N VAL A 796 -8.23 -5.29 -11.81
CA VAL A 796 -8.17 -6.75 -11.77
C VAL A 796 -9.01 -7.31 -12.89
N THR A 797 -8.44 -8.20 -13.69
CA THR A 797 -9.17 -9.05 -14.62
C THR A 797 -8.91 -10.50 -14.26
N MET A 798 -9.87 -11.12 -13.58
CA MET A 798 -9.76 -12.50 -13.12
C MET A 798 -10.57 -13.43 -14.04
N ASN A 799 -9.88 -14.30 -14.80
CA ASN A 799 -10.55 -15.27 -15.68
C ASN A 799 -10.47 -16.72 -15.17
N GLY A 800 -9.59 -17.01 -14.21
CA GLY A 800 -9.40 -18.35 -13.65
C GLY A 800 -8.63 -18.33 -12.32
N GLY A 801 -8.55 -19.50 -11.68
CA GLY A 801 -7.81 -19.76 -10.44
C GLY A 801 -8.46 -19.21 -9.18
N THR A 802 -7.66 -19.00 -8.13
CA THR A 802 -8.05 -18.34 -6.88
C THR A 802 -7.28 -17.03 -6.73
N LEU A 803 -7.99 -15.92 -6.52
CA LEU A 803 -7.41 -14.63 -6.17
C LEU A 803 -7.82 -14.26 -4.76
N ASN A 804 -6.84 -14.10 -3.87
CA ASN A 804 -7.05 -13.57 -2.54
C ASN A 804 -6.44 -12.16 -2.47
N ALA A 805 -7.30 -11.17 -2.28
CA ALA A 805 -6.97 -9.76 -2.23
C ALA A 805 -7.17 -9.23 -0.81
N TYR A 806 -6.07 -8.93 -0.12
CA TYR A 806 -6.06 -8.43 1.24
C TYR A 806 -5.58 -6.97 1.23
N GLN A 807 -6.50 -6.01 1.44
CA GLN A 807 -6.30 -4.55 1.35
C GLN A 807 -5.84 -4.04 -0.02
N PHE A 808 -6.80 -3.58 -0.81
CA PHE A 808 -6.54 -2.85 -2.06
C PHE A 808 -6.92 -1.38 -1.85
N ILE A 809 -6.06 -0.45 -2.25
CA ILE A 809 -6.35 1.00 -2.28
C ILE A 809 -6.26 1.49 -3.73
N THR A 810 -7.20 2.33 -4.16
CA THR A 810 -7.41 2.64 -5.58
C THR A 810 -7.63 4.13 -5.85
N SER A 811 -6.98 4.70 -6.87
CA SER A 811 -7.26 6.06 -7.41
C SER A 811 -7.00 6.16 -8.93
N PRO A 812 -7.67 6.96 -9.79
CA PRO A 812 -8.96 7.70 -9.75
C PRO A 812 -10.10 7.09 -10.64
N GLU A 813 -11.29 7.72 -10.59
CA GLU A 813 -12.60 7.63 -11.32
C GLU A 813 -13.03 6.45 -12.24
N ASP A 814 -12.15 5.72 -12.95
CA ASP A 814 -12.52 4.74 -14.00
C ASP A 814 -12.19 3.27 -13.67
N ILE A 815 -12.15 2.94 -12.38
CA ILE A 815 -11.63 1.66 -11.89
C ILE A 815 -12.67 0.53 -11.93
N ARG A 816 -12.27 -0.60 -12.51
CA ARG A 816 -13.09 -1.83 -12.59
C ARG A 816 -12.34 -3.04 -12.07
N PHE A 817 -13.01 -3.80 -11.21
CA PHE A 817 -12.66 -5.20 -10.90
C PHE A 817 -13.55 -6.09 -11.76
N GLN A 818 -12.95 -6.80 -12.72
CA GLN A 818 -13.64 -7.74 -13.60
C GLN A 818 -13.38 -9.17 -13.11
N LEU A 819 -14.40 -9.78 -12.51
CA LEU A 819 -14.34 -11.11 -11.90
C LEU A 819 -15.13 -12.08 -12.78
N ASN A 820 -14.47 -12.60 -13.82
CA ASN A 820 -15.11 -13.37 -14.89
C ASN A 820 -15.15 -14.88 -14.59
N GLY A 821 -14.14 -15.44 -13.91
CA GLY A 821 -14.01 -16.88 -13.66
C GLY A 821 -13.13 -17.21 -12.45
N GLY A 822 -13.24 -18.43 -11.92
CA GLY A 822 -12.52 -18.87 -10.71
C GLY A 822 -13.12 -18.40 -9.39
N THR A 823 -12.29 -18.24 -8.35
CA THR A 823 -12.71 -17.86 -6.98
C THR A 823 -11.99 -16.60 -6.50
N SER A 824 -12.72 -15.52 -6.23
CA SER A 824 -12.15 -14.26 -5.75
C SER A 824 -12.54 -13.95 -4.30
N ASN A 825 -11.59 -13.56 -3.46
CA ASN A 825 -11.85 -13.09 -2.10
C ASN A 825 -11.23 -11.72 -1.88
N PHE A 826 -12.04 -10.68 -1.73
CA PHE A 826 -11.62 -9.32 -1.42
C PHE A 826 -11.97 -8.96 0.03
N TYR A 827 -10.96 -8.50 0.77
CA TYR A 827 -11.07 -8.01 2.15
C TYR A 827 -10.40 -6.63 2.28
N GLY A 828 -11.00 -5.70 3.01
CA GLY A 828 -10.40 -4.41 3.33
C GLY A 828 -10.11 -3.51 2.12
N THR A 829 -10.81 -3.71 1.00
CA THR A 829 -10.68 -2.87 -0.20
C THR A 829 -11.23 -1.47 0.05
N TYR A 830 -10.45 -0.44 -0.24
CA TYR A 830 -10.83 0.96 -0.11
C TYR A 830 -10.83 1.67 -1.48
N LEU A 831 -12.00 2.18 -1.87
CA LEU A 831 -12.21 2.91 -3.13
C LEU A 831 -12.36 4.41 -2.84
N THR A 832 -11.44 5.23 -3.32
CA THR A 832 -11.23 6.58 -2.77
C THR A 832 -11.94 7.71 -3.51
N TYR A 833 -12.57 7.43 -4.65
CA TYR A 833 -13.33 8.41 -5.44
C TYR A 833 -14.81 8.07 -5.50
N PRO A 834 -15.70 9.08 -5.55
CA PRO A 834 -17.13 8.85 -5.64
C PRO A 834 -17.44 8.04 -6.87
N SER A 835 -17.96 6.84 -6.69
CA SER A 835 -18.39 6.02 -7.82
C SER A 835 -19.87 6.25 -8.06
N PRO A 836 -20.28 7.07 -9.06
CA PRO A 836 -21.59 6.88 -9.67
C PRO A 836 -21.65 5.58 -10.50
N TYR A 837 -20.59 4.75 -10.48
CA TYR A 837 -20.35 3.63 -11.38
C TYR A 837 -20.25 2.27 -10.65
N THR A 838 -20.29 1.21 -11.45
CA THR A 838 -20.04 -0.15 -10.98
C THR A 838 -18.54 -0.36 -10.78
N SER A 839 -18.09 -0.52 -9.54
CA SER A 839 -16.68 -0.80 -9.22
C SER A 839 -16.32 -2.28 -9.48
N PHE A 840 -17.23 -3.19 -9.15
CA PHE A 840 -17.06 -4.63 -9.39
C PHE A 840 -18.04 -5.15 -10.44
N THR A 841 -17.55 -5.83 -11.46
CA THR A 841 -18.35 -6.64 -12.37
C THR A 841 -18.10 -8.10 -12.08
N VAL A 842 -19.12 -8.82 -11.63
CA VAL A 842 -19.02 -10.24 -11.25
C VAL A 842 -19.79 -11.08 -12.26
N GLY A 843 -19.05 -11.79 -13.11
CA GLY A 843 -19.60 -12.55 -14.24
C GLY A 843 -20.27 -13.87 -13.82
N ALA A 844 -21.21 -14.35 -14.63
CA ALA A 844 -21.96 -15.59 -14.37
C ALA A 844 -21.06 -16.84 -14.25
N SER A 845 -19.90 -16.82 -14.92
CA SER A 845 -18.92 -17.92 -14.97
C SER A 845 -18.00 -17.98 -13.74
N ILE A 846 -18.08 -17.02 -12.81
CA ILE A 846 -17.37 -17.11 -11.53
C ILE A 846 -17.81 -18.37 -10.78
N THR A 847 -16.89 -18.98 -10.04
CA THR A 847 -17.20 -20.11 -9.13
C THR A 847 -17.70 -19.58 -7.79
N ALA A 848 -17.01 -18.61 -7.21
CA ALA A 848 -17.42 -17.89 -6.01
C ALA A 848 -16.74 -16.51 -5.94
N ALA A 849 -17.41 -15.51 -5.38
CA ALA A 849 -16.84 -14.19 -5.13
C ALA A 849 -17.20 -13.69 -3.73
N LYS A 850 -16.24 -13.10 -3.02
CA LYS A 850 -16.45 -12.40 -1.75
C LYS A 850 -15.94 -10.97 -1.84
N ILE A 851 -16.73 -10.03 -1.35
CA ILE A 851 -16.37 -8.62 -1.14
C ILE A 851 -16.82 -8.24 0.27
N VAL A 852 -15.88 -8.29 1.21
CA VAL A 852 -16.17 -8.19 2.65
C VAL A 852 -15.36 -7.07 3.29
N GLY A 853 -16.01 -6.24 4.10
CA GLY A 853 -15.32 -5.26 4.96
C GLY A 853 -14.53 -4.19 4.22
N GLY A 854 -14.90 -3.88 2.98
CA GLY A 854 -14.34 -2.77 2.22
C GLY A 854 -15.07 -1.44 2.46
N ALA A 855 -14.49 -0.37 1.93
CA ALA A 855 -15.03 0.99 1.97
C ALA A 855 -15.07 1.59 0.57
N GLY A 856 -16.08 2.41 0.29
CA GLY A 856 -16.15 3.20 -0.94
C GLY A 856 -16.80 4.56 -0.72
N VAL A 857 -16.34 5.56 -1.46
CA VAL A 857 -17.00 6.87 -1.50
C VAL A 857 -18.33 6.73 -2.26
N GLY A 858 -19.46 6.75 -1.54
CA GLY A 858 -20.77 6.38 -2.07
C GLY A 858 -21.10 4.88 -1.97
N GLY A 859 -20.31 4.13 -1.21
CA GLY A 859 -20.40 2.67 -1.08
C GLY A 859 -19.69 1.90 -2.20
N ILE A 860 -19.73 0.57 -2.13
CA ILE A 860 -19.14 -0.33 -3.14
C ILE A 860 -20.20 -0.77 -4.15
N GLY A 861 -20.12 -0.24 -5.38
CA GLY A 861 -21.01 -0.61 -6.48
C GLY A 861 -20.64 -1.95 -7.11
N VAL A 862 -21.61 -2.85 -7.28
CA VAL A 862 -21.39 -4.19 -7.88
C VAL A 862 -22.46 -4.51 -8.94
N ALA A 863 -22.03 -4.82 -10.16
CA ALA A 863 -22.87 -5.46 -11.18
C ALA A 863 -22.74 -6.97 -11.03
N ASN A 864 -23.78 -7.57 -10.43
CA ASN A 864 -23.79 -8.99 -10.12
C ASN A 864 -24.54 -9.81 -11.18
N SER A 865 -23.80 -10.44 -12.10
CA SER A 865 -24.33 -11.48 -12.99
C SER A 865 -24.12 -12.89 -12.44
N ALA A 866 -23.47 -13.02 -11.29
CA ALA A 866 -23.13 -14.30 -10.64
C ALA A 866 -24.24 -14.86 -9.74
N GLY A 867 -25.27 -14.07 -9.45
CA GLY A 867 -26.36 -14.46 -8.56
C GLY A 867 -25.86 -14.72 -7.13
N SER A 868 -26.23 -15.87 -6.56
CA SER A 868 -25.89 -16.27 -5.18
C SER A 868 -24.41 -16.64 -4.97
N LYS A 869 -23.62 -16.75 -6.03
CA LYS A 869 -22.17 -17.02 -5.94
C LYS A 869 -21.37 -15.84 -5.40
N LEU A 870 -21.94 -14.63 -5.45
CA LEU A 870 -21.38 -13.43 -4.83
C LEU A 870 -21.89 -13.29 -3.39
N VAL A 871 -20.95 -13.12 -2.46
CA VAL A 871 -21.22 -12.70 -1.08
C VAL A 871 -20.65 -11.30 -0.87
N GLN A 872 -21.53 -10.37 -0.51
CA GLN A 872 -21.16 -9.01 -0.14
C GLN A 872 -21.65 -8.73 1.29
N SER A 873 -20.76 -8.28 2.17
CA SER A 873 -21.13 -8.03 3.58
C SER A 873 -20.23 -6.98 4.24
N ASN A 874 -20.80 -6.24 5.19
CA ASN A 874 -20.08 -5.32 6.08
C ASN A 874 -19.24 -4.25 5.35
N ASN A 875 -19.61 -3.90 4.12
CA ASN A 875 -18.95 -2.82 3.37
C ASN A 875 -19.56 -1.47 3.75
N ILE A 876 -18.73 -0.44 3.88
CA ILE A 876 -19.14 0.89 4.36
C ILE A 876 -19.11 1.96 3.26
N ASP A 877 -19.99 2.96 3.41
CA ASP A 877 -19.94 4.22 2.67
C ASP A 877 -19.15 5.28 3.45
N THR A 878 -18.09 5.82 2.88
CA THR A 878 -17.24 6.85 3.51
C THR A 878 -17.80 8.27 3.34
N LYS A 879 -18.79 8.44 2.45
CA LYS A 879 -19.61 9.65 2.31
C LYS A 879 -20.84 9.64 3.18
N TYR A 880 -21.04 8.61 4.01
CA TYR A 880 -22.17 8.57 4.91
C TYR A 880 -22.17 9.83 5.80
N SER A 881 -23.21 10.65 5.66
CA SER A 881 -23.53 11.67 6.65
C SER A 881 -24.72 11.17 7.46
N SER A 882 -24.68 11.39 8.77
CA SER A 882 -25.84 11.20 9.65
C SER A 882 -27.06 11.92 9.09
N VAL A 883 -28.25 11.36 9.30
CA VAL A 883 -29.50 12.03 8.94
C VAL A 883 -29.53 13.39 9.62
N THR A 884 -29.81 14.45 8.87
CA THR A 884 -29.99 15.80 9.41
C THR A 884 -31.43 16.23 9.27
N ALA A 885 -31.92 17.01 10.22
CA ALA A 885 -33.28 17.51 10.22
C ALA A 885 -33.29 19.02 9.95
N THR A 886 -34.26 19.47 9.15
CA THR A 886 -34.65 20.87 8.99
C THR A 886 -36.15 20.98 9.20
N ALA A 887 -36.65 22.11 9.68
CA ALA A 887 -38.07 22.31 9.87
C ALA A 887 -38.48 23.74 9.50
N THR A 888 -39.77 23.95 9.29
CA THR A 888 -40.35 25.30 9.11
C THR A 888 -40.12 26.19 10.32
N SER A 889 -40.11 25.62 11.52
CA SER A 889 -39.71 26.29 12.75
C SER A 889 -39.17 25.28 13.77
N SER A 890 -38.34 25.72 14.72
CA SER A 890 -37.80 24.86 15.78
C SER A 890 -37.67 25.61 17.11
N ALA A 891 -38.05 24.95 18.20
CA ALA A 891 -37.68 25.35 19.55
C ALA A 891 -36.31 24.75 19.88
N GLU A 892 -35.36 25.61 20.27
CA GLU A 892 -33.98 25.21 20.58
C GLU A 892 -33.66 25.58 22.05
N ASP A 893 -33.69 24.57 22.92
CA ASP A 893 -33.40 24.73 24.34
C ASP A 893 -32.79 23.44 24.94
N ALA A 894 -32.71 23.36 26.27
CA ALA A 894 -32.15 22.19 26.95
C ALA A 894 -32.92 20.90 26.62
N ASN A 895 -34.24 20.96 26.42
CA ASN A 895 -35.08 19.79 26.16
C ASN A 895 -35.40 19.57 24.69
N TRP A 896 -35.63 20.64 23.92
CA TRP A 896 -36.04 20.57 22.50
C TRP A 896 -34.91 20.98 21.55
N GLY A 897 -34.90 20.42 20.34
CA GLY A 897 -34.01 20.86 19.27
C GLY A 897 -34.05 19.96 18.03
N LEU A 898 -33.71 20.51 16.86
CA LEU A 898 -33.75 19.78 15.59
C LEU A 898 -32.86 18.53 15.57
N SER A 899 -31.69 18.56 16.21
CA SER A 899 -30.79 17.40 16.25
C SER A 899 -31.36 16.23 17.06
N LYS A 900 -32.31 16.49 17.97
CA LYS A 900 -32.88 15.50 18.90
C LYS A 900 -34.01 14.67 18.29
N VAL A 901 -34.45 14.97 17.07
CA VAL A 901 -35.44 14.16 16.34
C VAL A 901 -34.80 13.02 15.54
N VAL A 902 -33.47 13.00 15.48
CA VAL A 902 -32.66 12.03 14.74
C VAL A 902 -31.46 11.57 15.60
N ASP A 903 -31.60 11.66 16.93
CA ASP A 903 -30.55 11.27 17.88
C ASP A 903 -30.61 9.79 18.26
N GLY A 904 -31.65 9.10 17.80
CA GLY A 904 -31.88 7.68 18.03
C GLY A 904 -32.58 7.39 19.36
N ASN A 905 -33.10 8.40 20.07
CA ASN A 905 -33.83 8.21 21.31
C ASN A 905 -35.35 8.34 21.11
N PRO A 906 -36.11 7.22 21.11
CA PRO A 906 -37.55 7.26 20.89
C PRO A 906 -38.36 7.80 22.09
N ASN A 907 -37.70 8.20 23.18
CA ASN A 907 -38.34 8.64 24.42
C ASN A 907 -38.02 10.09 24.77
N SER A 908 -39.06 10.87 25.06
CA SER A 908 -38.96 12.22 25.58
C SER A 908 -38.49 12.19 27.04
N VAL A 909 -37.17 12.35 27.25
CA VAL A 909 -36.53 12.37 28.57
C VAL A 909 -35.95 13.75 28.89
N SER A 910 -35.75 14.07 30.17
CA SER A 910 -35.19 15.38 30.55
C SER A 910 -33.84 15.61 29.87
N GLY A 911 -33.68 16.74 29.18
CA GLY A 911 -32.52 17.05 28.33
C GLY A 911 -32.63 16.59 26.87
N ALA A 912 -33.63 15.77 26.53
CA ALA A 912 -33.87 15.26 25.17
C ALA A 912 -35.35 14.85 24.99
N TYR A 913 -36.25 15.84 24.87
CA TYR A 913 -37.67 15.59 24.58
C TYR A 913 -37.95 15.28 23.11
N GLY A 914 -37.01 15.61 22.22
CA GLY A 914 -37.11 15.47 20.77
C GLY A 914 -37.12 16.84 20.06
N TRP A 915 -37.85 16.95 18.96
CA TRP A 915 -38.08 18.20 18.24
C TRP A 915 -39.49 18.75 18.47
N SER A 916 -39.58 20.09 18.52
CA SER A 916 -40.83 20.84 18.58
C SER A 916 -40.75 22.04 17.64
N SER A 917 -41.84 22.36 16.95
CA SER A 917 -42.02 23.66 16.30
C SER A 917 -42.07 24.82 17.32
N THR A 918 -41.91 26.07 16.87
CA THR A 918 -41.80 27.26 17.76
C THR A 918 -43.08 27.56 18.56
N LEU A 919 -42.92 28.28 19.68
CA LEU A 919 -43.84 28.35 20.83
C LEU A 919 -45.04 29.31 20.71
N THR A 920 -45.41 29.78 19.52
CA THR A 920 -46.22 31.02 19.40
C THR A 920 -47.66 30.91 18.89
N PRO A 921 -48.09 29.91 18.09
CA PRO A 921 -49.43 29.97 17.51
C PRO A 921 -50.53 29.44 18.46
N THR A 922 -51.43 30.33 18.87
CA THR A 922 -52.74 29.98 19.46
C THR A 922 -53.76 29.58 18.38
N VAL A 923 -53.35 29.56 17.12
CA VAL A 923 -54.15 29.18 15.95
C VAL A 923 -53.50 28.01 15.20
N ASN A 924 -54.36 27.16 14.64
CA ASN A 924 -53.94 26.06 13.78
C ASN A 924 -53.22 26.59 12.53
N HIS A 925 -52.11 25.95 12.14
CA HIS A 925 -51.23 26.36 11.04
C HIS A 925 -50.50 25.13 10.49
N THR A 926 -49.68 25.32 9.45
CA THR A 926 -48.87 24.25 8.85
C THR A 926 -47.46 24.24 9.42
N GLU A 927 -46.96 23.06 9.75
CA GLU A 927 -45.56 22.82 10.12
C GLU A 927 -45.00 21.69 9.27
N SER A 928 -43.67 21.66 9.12
CA SER A 928 -43.00 20.59 8.42
C SER A 928 -41.67 20.24 9.06
N LEU A 929 -41.36 18.95 9.04
CA LEU A 929 -40.06 18.37 9.38
C LEU A 929 -39.51 17.70 8.13
N THR A 930 -38.32 18.08 7.71
CA THR A 930 -37.61 17.49 6.57
C THR A 930 -36.31 16.84 7.05
N LEU A 931 -36.19 15.54 6.79
CA LEU A 931 -35.00 14.74 7.04
C LEU A 931 -34.17 14.65 5.74
N ASP A 932 -32.91 15.09 5.77
CA ASP A 932 -31.91 14.83 4.73
C ASP A 932 -31.05 13.64 5.14
N LEU A 933 -31.13 12.58 4.35
CA LEU A 933 -30.39 11.34 4.51
C LEU A 933 -28.92 11.43 4.08
N GLY A 934 -28.47 12.58 3.57
CA GLY A 934 -27.14 12.80 3.02
C GLY A 934 -26.95 12.25 1.60
N ASN A 935 -27.47 11.04 1.35
CA ASN A 935 -27.39 10.32 0.08
C ASN A 935 -28.75 9.71 -0.29
N THR A 936 -29.00 9.55 -1.60
CA THR A 936 -30.18 8.88 -2.14
C THR A 936 -30.15 7.39 -1.82
N ARG A 937 -31.22 6.86 -1.23
CA ARG A 937 -31.39 5.44 -0.87
C ARG A 937 -32.83 4.98 -1.13
N SER A 938 -33.08 3.67 -1.24
CA SER A 938 -34.45 3.14 -1.40
C SER A 938 -35.19 3.15 -0.05
N LEU A 939 -36.35 3.82 0.02
CA LEU A 939 -37.16 3.98 1.24
C LEU A 939 -38.59 3.48 1.03
N GLY A 940 -39.16 2.82 2.04
CA GLY A 940 -40.55 2.33 2.01
C GLY A 940 -41.33 2.50 3.32
N ARG A 941 -40.73 3.05 4.38
CA ARG A 941 -41.41 3.39 5.65
C ARG A 941 -40.79 4.60 6.32
N VAL A 942 -41.66 5.33 7.01
CA VAL A 942 -41.30 6.40 7.93
C VAL A 942 -41.94 6.09 9.28
N ASP A 943 -41.14 6.10 10.33
CA ASP A 943 -41.58 5.97 11.71
C ASP A 943 -41.49 7.32 12.40
N LEU A 944 -42.61 7.75 12.98
CA LEU A 944 -42.71 8.98 13.76
C LEU A 944 -43.06 8.62 15.19
N TYR A 945 -42.17 8.95 16.12
CA TYR A 945 -42.38 8.69 17.54
C TYR A 945 -43.08 9.91 18.15
N PRO A 946 -44.31 9.77 18.65
CA PRO A 946 -44.97 10.86 19.37
C PRO A 946 -44.17 11.22 20.62
N ARG A 947 -44.24 12.47 21.07
CA ARG A 947 -43.74 12.82 22.41
C ARG A 947 -44.42 11.94 23.46
N ASN A 948 -43.68 11.51 24.47
CA ASN A 948 -44.18 10.57 25.47
C ASN A 948 -43.88 10.98 26.92
N ASP A 949 -43.77 12.29 27.18
CA ASP A 949 -43.55 12.88 28.51
C ASP A 949 -44.87 13.10 29.28
N GLY A 950 -45.28 12.10 30.06
CA GLY A 950 -46.35 12.21 31.05
C GLY A 950 -47.69 12.67 30.46
N VAL A 951 -48.26 13.75 30.99
CA VAL A 951 -49.57 14.30 30.57
C VAL A 951 -49.59 14.79 29.12
N ASN A 952 -48.43 15.01 28.50
CA ASN A 952 -48.32 15.47 27.11
C ASN A 952 -48.22 14.33 26.09
N THR A 953 -48.28 13.07 26.52
CA THR A 953 -48.14 11.92 25.63
C THR A 953 -49.04 12.04 24.41
N GLY A 954 -48.46 11.94 23.21
CA GLY A 954 -49.16 12.03 21.93
C GLY A 954 -49.46 13.44 21.44
N TYR A 955 -49.47 14.45 22.31
CA TYR A 955 -49.75 15.83 21.92
C TYR A 955 -48.63 16.38 21.03
N GLY A 956 -48.98 17.23 20.07
CA GLY A 956 -48.03 17.69 19.05
C GLY A 956 -47.91 16.76 17.83
N PHE A 957 -48.49 15.56 17.84
CA PHE A 957 -48.64 14.78 16.61
C PHE A 957 -49.72 15.43 15.70
N PRO A 958 -49.48 15.60 14.38
CA PRO A 958 -50.42 16.30 13.50
C PRO A 958 -51.73 15.52 13.28
N VAL A 959 -52.84 16.26 13.10
CA VAL A 959 -54.18 15.72 12.79
C VAL A 959 -54.32 15.43 11.31
N ASP A 960 -53.95 16.40 10.47
CA ASP A 960 -53.87 16.22 9.02
C ASP A 960 -52.41 16.40 8.60
N PHE A 961 -51.87 15.43 7.87
CA PHE A 961 -50.48 15.51 7.40
C PHE A 961 -50.23 14.70 6.14
N THR A 962 -49.15 15.06 5.45
CA THR A 962 -48.58 14.26 4.37
C THR A 962 -47.16 13.86 4.68
N ILE A 963 -46.72 12.73 4.12
CA ILE A 963 -45.30 12.34 4.05
C ILE A 963 -44.92 12.37 2.59
N GLN A 964 -43.84 13.06 2.29
CA GLN A 964 -43.31 13.28 0.95
C GLN A 964 -41.86 12.83 0.88
N VAL A 965 -41.42 12.38 -0.29
CA VAL A 965 -40.03 12.02 -0.54
C VAL A 965 -39.46 12.79 -1.73
N SER A 966 -38.15 13.00 -1.75
CA SER A 966 -37.43 13.69 -2.82
C SER A 966 -36.01 13.18 -2.96
N THR A 967 -35.45 13.20 -4.16
CA THR A 967 -34.01 12.94 -4.41
C THR A 967 -33.17 14.21 -4.41
N ASN A 968 -33.79 15.39 -4.59
CA ASN A 968 -33.09 16.67 -4.82
C ASN A 968 -33.48 17.79 -3.85
N GLY A 969 -34.47 17.57 -2.97
CA GLY A 969 -34.93 18.54 -1.97
C GLY A 969 -35.90 19.61 -2.52
N THR A 970 -36.09 19.69 -3.84
CA THR A 970 -36.95 20.69 -4.49
C THR A 970 -38.22 20.08 -5.10
N THR A 971 -38.11 18.87 -5.67
CA THR A 971 -39.21 18.15 -6.30
C THR A 971 -39.70 17.05 -5.36
N TRP A 972 -40.95 17.11 -4.95
CA TRP A 972 -41.51 16.24 -3.90
C TRP A 972 -42.60 15.33 -4.44
N THR A 973 -42.56 14.07 -4.03
CA THR A 973 -43.61 13.08 -4.31
C THR A 973 -44.30 12.73 -2.99
N THR A 974 -45.60 12.99 -2.88
CA THR A 974 -46.40 12.55 -1.72
C THR A 974 -46.57 11.04 -1.73
N VAL A 975 -46.12 10.39 -0.66
CA VAL A 975 -46.20 8.93 -0.47
C VAL A 975 -47.26 8.51 0.53
N VAL A 976 -47.63 9.39 1.45
CA VAL A 976 -48.67 9.15 2.46
C VAL A 976 -49.48 10.41 2.66
N THR A 977 -50.79 10.27 2.80
CA THR A 977 -51.72 11.32 3.21
C THR A 977 -52.60 10.80 4.33
N LYS A 978 -52.72 11.55 5.43
CA LYS A 978 -53.60 11.25 6.56
C LYS A 978 -54.45 12.48 6.88
N SER A 979 -55.72 12.23 7.19
CA SER A 979 -56.66 13.25 7.66
C SER A 979 -57.46 12.75 8.86
N GLY A 980 -57.76 13.64 9.80
CA GLY A 980 -58.47 13.31 11.03
C GLY A 980 -57.75 12.32 11.93
N TYR A 981 -56.40 12.30 11.90
CA TYR A 981 -55.60 11.35 12.65
C TYR A 981 -55.84 11.50 14.16
N ALA A 982 -56.19 10.39 14.81
CA ALA A 982 -56.47 10.35 16.23
C ALA A 982 -55.21 10.71 17.05
N LEU A 983 -55.39 11.17 18.30
CA LEU A 983 -54.27 11.45 19.19
C LEU A 983 -53.55 10.12 19.46
N PRO A 984 -52.30 9.93 19.04
CA PRO A 984 -51.60 8.68 19.32
C PRO A 984 -51.23 8.58 20.81
N GLY A 985 -51.03 7.35 21.30
CA GLY A 985 -50.41 7.12 22.61
C GLY A 985 -48.88 7.29 22.55
N ASN A 986 -48.17 6.55 23.39
CA ASN A 986 -46.71 6.50 23.40
C ASN A 986 -46.09 5.56 22.35
N ALA A 987 -46.92 4.85 21.57
CA ALA A 987 -46.46 3.92 20.55
C ALA A 987 -45.97 4.65 19.29
N VAL A 988 -44.96 4.08 18.62
CA VAL A 988 -44.48 4.56 17.32
C VAL A 988 -45.61 4.58 16.28
N GLN A 989 -45.60 5.59 15.41
CA GLN A 989 -46.55 5.71 14.31
C GLN A 989 -45.82 5.39 13.00
N SER A 990 -46.15 4.25 12.41
CA SER A 990 -45.47 3.72 11.23
C SER A 990 -46.28 3.91 9.96
N PHE A 991 -45.64 4.47 8.94
CA PHE A 991 -46.28 4.76 7.65
C PHE A 991 -45.49 4.11 6.51
N THR A 992 -46.08 3.10 5.88
CA THR A 992 -45.48 2.38 4.75
C THR A 992 -45.93 2.92 3.40
N PHE A 993 -45.08 2.80 2.39
CA PHE A 993 -45.35 3.16 1.00
C PHE A 993 -44.47 2.33 0.05
N THR A 994 -44.79 2.33 -1.25
CA THR A 994 -44.02 1.61 -2.27
C THR A 994 -42.55 2.06 -2.26
N PRO A 995 -41.57 1.15 -2.15
CA PRO A 995 -40.16 1.51 -2.09
C PRO A 995 -39.71 2.35 -3.29
N GLN A 996 -39.11 3.52 -3.03
CA GLN A 996 -38.55 4.38 -4.08
C GLN A 996 -37.30 5.12 -3.62
N ALA A 997 -36.49 5.56 -4.58
CA ALA A 997 -35.26 6.30 -4.33
C ALA A 997 -35.57 7.68 -3.72
N ALA A 998 -34.97 7.98 -2.57
CA ALA A 998 -35.17 9.21 -1.84
C ALA A 998 -33.91 9.56 -1.04
N ARG A 999 -33.57 10.86 -1.04
CA ARG A 999 -32.58 11.47 -0.14
C ARG A 999 -33.27 12.28 0.96
N TYR A 1000 -34.41 12.87 0.65
CA TYR A 1000 -35.16 13.69 1.60
C TYR A 1000 -36.51 13.07 1.90
N VAL A 1001 -36.94 13.16 3.16
CA VAL A 1001 -38.29 12.83 3.62
C VAL A 1001 -38.87 14.05 4.32
N LYS A 1002 -40.06 14.49 3.93
CA LYS A 1002 -40.75 15.62 4.54
C LYS A 1002 -42.08 15.17 5.11
N VAL A 1003 -42.27 15.38 6.40
CA VAL A 1003 -43.58 15.28 7.06
C VAL A 1003 -44.14 16.68 7.12
N GLN A 1004 -45.28 16.92 6.47
CA GLN A 1004 -45.96 18.20 6.45
C GLN A 1004 -47.29 18.09 7.19
N GLY A 1005 -47.36 18.61 8.41
CA GLY A 1005 -48.58 18.72 9.19
C GLY A 1005 -49.36 19.95 8.75
N THR A 1006 -50.53 19.76 8.15
CA THR A 1006 -51.41 20.83 7.65
C THR A 1006 -52.50 21.22 8.65
N SER A 1007 -52.72 20.39 9.67
CA SER A 1007 -53.64 20.66 10.77
C SER A 1007 -53.09 20.05 12.06
N LEU A 1008 -52.95 20.87 13.09
CA LEU A 1008 -52.36 20.53 14.38
C LEU A 1008 -53.42 20.53 15.47
N ARG A 1009 -53.09 19.91 16.62
CA ARG A 1009 -53.98 19.82 17.77
C ARG A 1009 -53.50 20.77 18.88
N ALA A 1010 -54.42 21.53 19.47
CA ALA A 1010 -54.14 22.27 20.69
C ALA A 1010 -53.81 21.32 21.85
N ASN A 1011 -52.75 21.62 22.61
CA ASN A 1011 -52.41 20.87 23.82
C ASN A 1011 -52.92 21.59 25.09
N PRO A 1012 -53.94 21.07 25.80
CA PRO A 1012 -54.47 21.68 27.02
C PRO A 1012 -53.44 21.81 28.16
N ASN A 1013 -52.42 20.97 28.15
CA ASN A 1013 -51.36 20.93 29.17
C ASN A 1013 -50.21 21.90 28.85
N ASP A 1014 -50.26 22.57 27.70
CA ASP A 1014 -49.25 23.53 27.21
C ASP A 1014 -49.95 24.77 26.66
N GLY A 1015 -50.84 25.35 27.48
CA GLY A 1015 -51.52 26.62 27.19
C GLY A 1015 -52.47 26.61 25.99
N ASN A 1016 -52.93 25.44 25.54
CA ASN A 1016 -53.71 25.25 24.30
C ASN A 1016 -52.97 25.69 23.03
N LEU A 1017 -51.64 25.59 23.02
CA LEU A 1017 -50.83 25.91 21.85
C LEU A 1017 -50.89 24.79 20.81
N TYR A 1018 -50.82 25.18 19.53
CA TYR A 1018 -50.73 24.27 18.40
C TYR A 1018 -49.27 24.07 18.04
N ARG A 1019 -48.75 22.84 18.13
CA ARG A 1019 -47.37 22.50 17.79
C ARG A 1019 -47.29 21.20 17.02
N MET A 1020 -46.22 21.04 16.25
CA MET A 1020 -45.80 19.76 15.69
C MET A 1020 -44.59 19.27 16.45
N GLN A 1021 -44.66 18.08 17.03
CA GLN A 1021 -43.64 17.57 17.95
C GLN A 1021 -43.45 16.06 17.77
N PHE A 1022 -42.19 15.63 17.78
CA PHE A 1022 -41.81 14.21 17.73
C PHE A 1022 -40.66 13.96 18.70
N ALA A 1023 -40.72 12.83 19.40
CA ALA A 1023 -39.58 12.36 20.18
C ALA A 1023 -38.42 11.98 19.26
N GLU A 1024 -38.72 11.28 18.15
CA GLU A 1024 -37.75 10.78 17.17
C GLU A 1024 -38.47 10.57 15.83
N ALA A 1025 -37.72 10.59 14.73
CA ALA A 1025 -38.19 10.22 13.41
C ALA A 1025 -37.15 9.32 12.73
N SER A 1026 -37.50 8.04 12.53
CA SER A 1026 -36.61 7.07 11.91
C SER A 1026 -37.11 6.62 10.54
N LEU A 1027 -36.15 6.23 9.69
CA LEU A 1027 -36.39 5.89 8.30
C LEU A 1027 -35.91 4.46 8.06
N LEU A 1028 -36.84 3.56 7.74
CA LEU A 1028 -36.54 2.15 7.54
C LEU A 1028 -36.75 1.76 6.07
N ALA A 1029 -35.78 1.04 5.51
CA ALA A 1029 -36.00 0.20 4.34
C ALA A 1029 -36.83 -1.00 4.80
N VAL A 1030 -38.13 -1.03 4.48
CA VAL A 1030 -39.02 -2.05 5.06
C VAL A 1030 -39.08 -3.33 4.28
N THR A 1031 -39.10 -4.38 5.09
CA THR A 1031 -39.62 -5.71 4.83
C THR A 1031 -41.10 -5.68 4.42
N SER A 1032 -41.49 -5.81 3.15
CA SER A 1032 -42.93 -5.95 2.84
C SER A 1032 -43.42 -7.34 3.27
N VAL A 1033 -44.58 -7.43 3.94
CA VAL A 1033 -45.12 -8.68 4.49
C VAL A 1033 -46.39 -9.08 3.73
N SER A 1034 -46.52 -10.34 3.33
CA SER A 1034 -47.72 -10.91 2.72
C SER A 1034 -48.11 -12.22 3.41
N ALA A 1035 -49.39 -12.57 3.42
CA ALA A 1035 -49.87 -13.82 4.01
C ALA A 1035 -50.91 -14.50 3.11
N THR A 1036 -51.13 -15.80 3.32
CA THR A 1036 -52.20 -16.56 2.64
C THR A 1036 -53.58 -16.04 2.97
N SER A 1037 -53.78 -15.57 4.19
CA SER A 1037 -54.99 -14.88 4.63
C SER A 1037 -54.68 -13.93 5.78
N THR A 1038 -55.51 -12.92 6.00
CA THR A 1038 -55.33 -11.95 7.09
C THR A 1038 -56.68 -11.49 7.62
N VAL A 1039 -56.77 -11.24 8.93
CA VAL A 1039 -57.86 -10.44 9.53
C VAL A 1039 -57.32 -9.05 9.76
N GLU A 1040 -58.04 -8.04 9.26
CA GLU A 1040 -57.72 -6.63 9.45
C GLU A 1040 -58.81 -5.99 10.30
N ASP A 1041 -58.49 -5.68 11.56
CA ASP A 1041 -59.39 -5.00 12.49
C ASP A 1041 -58.63 -4.06 13.45
N ALA A 1042 -59.33 -3.56 14.47
CA ALA A 1042 -58.77 -2.63 15.44
C ALA A 1042 -57.57 -3.19 16.24
N SER A 1043 -57.39 -4.51 16.33
CA SER A 1043 -56.31 -5.17 17.08
C SER A 1043 -55.43 -6.11 16.25
N TRP A 1044 -55.92 -6.65 15.13
CA TRP A 1044 -55.20 -7.59 14.26
C TRP A 1044 -54.94 -7.04 12.87
N GLY A 1045 -53.75 -7.32 12.30
CA GLY A 1045 -53.45 -6.94 10.92
C GLY A 1045 -52.06 -7.39 10.45
N ILE A 1046 -51.88 -7.55 9.14
CA ILE A 1046 -50.62 -8.07 8.57
C ILE A 1046 -49.40 -7.18 8.86
N SER A 1047 -49.60 -5.87 8.92
CA SER A 1047 -48.53 -4.91 9.21
C SER A 1047 -48.03 -5.00 10.66
N ARG A 1048 -48.82 -5.62 11.56
CA ARG A 1048 -48.51 -5.78 12.98
C ARG A 1048 -47.58 -6.97 13.27
N LEU A 1049 -47.23 -7.77 12.26
CA LEU A 1049 -46.24 -8.83 12.42
C LEU A 1049 -44.80 -8.31 12.51
N THR A 1050 -44.57 -7.11 11.99
CA THR A 1050 -43.25 -6.46 11.90
C THR A 1050 -43.30 -5.03 12.46
N ASP A 1051 -44.17 -4.78 13.44
CA ASP A 1051 -44.38 -3.44 14.00
C ASP A 1051 -43.45 -3.15 15.20
N GLY A 1052 -42.71 -4.16 15.66
CA GLY A 1052 -41.78 -4.09 16.77
C GLY A 1052 -42.43 -4.38 18.14
N ASN A 1053 -43.74 -4.66 18.20
CA ASN A 1053 -44.41 -5.05 19.43
C ASN A 1053 -44.27 -6.54 19.68
N LEU A 1054 -43.30 -6.89 20.51
CA LEU A 1054 -42.99 -8.29 20.84
C LEU A 1054 -44.10 -9.00 21.65
N THR A 1055 -45.12 -8.28 22.09
CA THR A 1055 -46.22 -8.76 22.92
C THR A 1055 -47.56 -8.26 22.40
N SER A 1056 -48.61 -9.08 22.55
CA SER A 1056 -49.97 -8.71 22.17
C SER A 1056 -50.53 -7.67 23.14
N VAL A 1057 -50.62 -6.42 22.70
CA VAL A 1057 -51.15 -5.28 23.46
C VAL A 1057 -52.45 -4.76 22.86
N SER A 1058 -53.30 -4.10 23.66
CA SER A 1058 -54.56 -3.53 23.17
C SER A 1058 -54.31 -2.62 21.95
N GLY A 1059 -54.92 -2.96 20.81
CA GLY A 1059 -54.72 -2.24 19.54
C GLY A 1059 -53.56 -2.74 18.66
N SER A 1060 -52.72 -3.66 19.15
CA SER A 1060 -51.77 -4.43 18.34
C SER A 1060 -51.51 -5.82 18.96
N TYR A 1061 -52.35 -6.79 18.62
CA TYR A 1061 -52.18 -8.18 19.04
C TYR A 1061 -51.21 -8.97 18.16
N GLY A 1062 -50.87 -8.43 16.98
CA GLY A 1062 -50.02 -9.05 15.96
C GLY A 1062 -50.79 -9.36 14.68
N TRP A 1063 -50.32 -10.37 13.94
CA TRP A 1063 -51.01 -10.92 12.76
C TRP A 1063 -51.81 -12.18 13.11
N THR A 1064 -52.97 -12.33 12.46
CA THR A 1064 -53.78 -13.55 12.49
C THR A 1064 -54.29 -13.89 11.10
N SER A 1065 -54.32 -15.18 10.78
CA SER A 1065 -55.02 -15.72 9.60
C SER A 1065 -56.55 -15.63 9.75
N SER A 1066 -57.25 -15.71 8.62
CA SER A 1066 -58.72 -15.76 8.55
C SER A 1066 -59.29 -17.04 9.19
N ASN A 1067 -60.57 -17.03 9.55
CA ASN A 1067 -61.24 -18.10 10.31
C ASN A 1067 -61.84 -19.23 9.44
N ASN A 1068 -61.27 -19.49 8.26
CA ASN A 1068 -62.03 -20.07 7.15
C ASN A 1068 -62.38 -21.56 7.26
N THR A 1069 -61.97 -22.31 8.28
CA THR A 1069 -62.52 -23.66 8.51
C THR A 1069 -62.52 -24.04 9.98
N GLY A 1070 -63.56 -24.76 10.44
CA GLY A 1070 -63.55 -25.49 11.71
C GLY A 1070 -62.63 -26.72 11.70
N ALA A 1071 -61.64 -26.76 10.80
CA ALA A 1071 -60.74 -27.87 10.57
C ALA A 1071 -59.30 -27.36 10.43
N ASN A 1072 -58.36 -28.26 10.71
CA ASN A 1072 -56.94 -27.99 10.55
C ASN A 1072 -56.57 -27.77 9.07
N HIS A 1073 -55.76 -26.76 8.77
CA HIS A 1073 -55.36 -26.34 7.42
C HIS A 1073 -53.98 -25.65 7.42
N THR A 1074 -53.49 -25.26 6.25
CA THR A 1074 -52.20 -24.56 6.10
C THR A 1074 -52.37 -23.06 6.00
N GLU A 1075 -51.54 -22.31 6.71
CA GLU A 1075 -51.43 -20.86 6.64
C GLU A 1075 -49.96 -20.45 6.55
N SER A 1076 -49.67 -19.33 5.89
CA SER A 1076 -48.31 -18.83 5.78
C SER A 1076 -48.23 -17.32 5.79
N VAL A 1077 -47.08 -16.82 6.23
CA VAL A 1077 -46.69 -15.42 6.14
C VAL A 1077 -45.28 -15.32 5.55
N THR A 1078 -45.07 -14.35 4.67
CA THR A 1078 -43.84 -14.11 3.93
C THR A 1078 -43.34 -12.69 4.18
N LEU A 1079 -42.10 -12.55 4.63
CA LEU A 1079 -41.39 -11.30 4.81
C LEU A 1079 -40.42 -11.10 3.64
N ASP A 1080 -40.62 -10.06 2.81
CA ASP A 1080 -39.68 -9.61 1.78
C ASP A 1080 -38.75 -8.54 2.36
N LEU A 1081 -37.52 -8.91 2.70
CA LEU A 1081 -36.42 -8.09 3.24
C LEU A 1081 -35.97 -6.91 2.36
N GLY A 1082 -36.57 -6.71 1.19
CA GLY A 1082 -36.30 -5.63 0.24
C GLY A 1082 -35.05 -5.86 -0.62
N ALA A 1083 -34.08 -6.59 -0.08
CA ALA A 1083 -32.88 -7.07 -0.76
C ALA A 1083 -32.46 -8.43 -0.19
N SER A 1084 -31.61 -9.16 -0.90
CA SER A 1084 -31.03 -10.40 -0.38
C SER A 1084 -30.10 -10.08 0.79
N LYS A 1085 -30.36 -10.65 1.97
CA LYS A 1085 -29.56 -10.51 3.19
C LYS A 1085 -29.10 -11.90 3.64
N SER A 1086 -27.92 -11.98 4.26
CA SER A 1086 -27.47 -13.21 4.92
C SER A 1086 -28.25 -13.35 6.22
N ILE A 1087 -29.09 -14.38 6.32
CA ILE A 1087 -29.95 -14.63 7.48
C ILE A 1087 -29.63 -15.99 8.08
N SER A 1088 -29.60 -16.07 9.40
CA SER A 1088 -29.24 -17.29 10.14
C SER A 1088 -30.17 -17.58 11.30
N LYS A 1089 -31.09 -16.66 11.62
CA LYS A 1089 -32.06 -16.84 12.68
C LYS A 1089 -33.39 -16.17 12.35
N VAL A 1090 -34.47 -16.84 12.72
CA VAL A 1090 -35.81 -16.25 12.75
C VAL A 1090 -36.36 -16.42 14.16
N ASP A 1091 -36.76 -15.30 14.77
CA ASP A 1091 -37.46 -15.28 16.05
C ASP A 1091 -38.96 -15.06 15.79
N LEU A 1092 -39.79 -15.97 16.31
CA LEU A 1092 -41.24 -15.89 16.24
C LEU A 1092 -41.81 -15.65 17.64
N TYR A 1093 -42.62 -14.61 17.78
CA TYR A 1093 -43.24 -14.24 19.05
C TYR A 1093 -44.67 -14.75 19.09
N PRO A 1094 -45.03 -15.65 20.03
CA PRO A 1094 -46.41 -16.09 20.20
C PRO A 1094 -47.30 -14.95 20.70
N ARG A 1095 -48.61 -15.01 20.44
CA ARG A 1095 -49.56 -14.08 21.06
C ARG A 1095 -49.54 -14.20 22.59
N THR A 1096 -49.67 -13.07 23.29
CA THR A 1096 -49.50 -13.02 24.76
C THR A 1096 -50.74 -12.52 25.51
N ASP A 1097 -51.90 -12.39 24.87
CA ASP A 1097 -53.10 -11.83 25.48
C ASP A 1097 -53.90 -12.85 26.32
N GLY A 1098 -53.90 -12.64 27.64
CA GLY A 1098 -54.81 -13.27 28.59
C GLY A 1098 -54.97 -14.79 28.44
N VAL A 1099 -56.21 -15.26 28.32
CA VAL A 1099 -56.54 -16.69 28.19
C VAL A 1099 -56.08 -17.31 26.86
N ASN A 1100 -55.72 -16.49 25.86
CA ASN A 1100 -55.24 -16.94 24.56
C ASN A 1100 -53.73 -17.14 24.48
N LEU A 1101 -53.01 -17.01 25.60
CA LEU A 1101 -51.55 -17.12 25.65
C LEU A 1101 -51.01 -18.32 24.84
N GLY A 1102 -50.23 -18.02 23.81
CA GLY A 1102 -49.57 -18.97 22.91
C GLY A 1102 -50.51 -19.77 21.99
N TYR A 1103 -51.82 -19.54 22.01
CA TYR A 1103 -52.74 -20.09 21.00
C TYR A 1103 -52.50 -19.44 19.64
N GLY A 1104 -52.83 -20.15 18.56
CA GLY A 1104 -52.53 -19.70 17.20
C GLY A 1104 -51.09 -19.92 16.73
N PHE A 1105 -50.14 -20.26 17.61
CA PHE A 1105 -48.82 -20.73 17.16
C PHE A 1105 -48.95 -22.13 16.50
N PRO A 1106 -48.35 -22.36 15.32
CA PRO A 1106 -48.54 -23.60 14.58
C PRO A 1106 -47.94 -24.83 15.31
N VAL A 1107 -48.58 -25.98 15.13
CA VAL A 1107 -48.15 -27.29 15.67
C VAL A 1107 -47.07 -27.89 14.76
N ASP A 1108 -47.34 -27.92 13.45
CA ASP A 1108 -46.36 -28.31 12.45
C ASP A 1108 -46.12 -27.10 11.55
N PHE A 1109 -44.85 -26.76 11.32
CA PHE A 1109 -44.49 -25.63 10.46
C PHE A 1109 -43.09 -25.76 9.87
N THR A 1110 -42.88 -24.99 8.81
CA THR A 1110 -41.58 -24.79 8.19
C THR A 1110 -41.21 -23.31 8.17
N ILE A 1111 -39.91 -23.04 8.23
CA ILE A 1111 -39.34 -21.75 7.86
C ILE A 1111 -38.58 -21.98 6.57
N GLN A 1112 -38.94 -21.22 5.54
CA GLN A 1112 -38.41 -21.31 4.20
C GLN A 1112 -37.80 -19.98 3.82
N VAL A 1113 -36.72 -20.01 3.04
CA VAL A 1113 -36.02 -18.82 2.57
C VAL A 1113 -35.94 -18.83 1.05
N SER A 1114 -35.97 -17.66 0.43
CA SER A 1114 -35.89 -17.50 -1.02
C SER A 1114 -35.20 -16.20 -1.40
N THR A 1115 -34.47 -16.18 -2.51
CA THR A 1115 -33.92 -14.94 -3.09
C THR A 1115 -34.87 -14.27 -4.08
N ASN A 1116 -35.85 -15.01 -4.63
CA ASN A 1116 -36.69 -14.57 -5.76
C ASN A 1116 -38.20 -14.65 -5.48
N GLY A 1117 -38.62 -15.19 -4.33
CA GLY A 1117 -40.02 -15.29 -3.92
C GLY A 1117 -40.80 -16.44 -4.58
N THR A 1118 -40.18 -17.22 -5.47
CA THR A 1118 -40.81 -18.33 -6.19
C THR A 1118 -40.14 -19.68 -5.91
N SER A 1119 -38.82 -19.70 -5.70
CA SER A 1119 -38.03 -20.89 -5.38
C SER A 1119 -37.65 -20.88 -3.90
N TRP A 1120 -38.10 -21.86 -3.13
CA TRP A 1120 -38.00 -21.87 -1.68
C TRP A 1120 -37.11 -23.00 -1.15
N THR A 1121 -36.24 -22.67 -0.19
CA THR A 1121 -35.42 -23.65 0.55
C THR A 1121 -35.92 -23.73 1.98
N THR A 1122 -36.29 -24.92 2.45
CA THR A 1122 -36.69 -25.12 3.85
C THR A 1122 -35.43 -25.15 4.74
N VAL A 1123 -35.34 -24.20 5.68
CA VAL A 1123 -34.21 -24.09 6.62
C VAL A 1123 -34.56 -24.59 8.02
N VAL A 1124 -35.86 -24.63 8.36
CA VAL A 1124 -36.36 -25.18 9.63
C VAL A 1124 -37.62 -26.00 9.36
N THR A 1125 -37.72 -27.15 10.01
CA THR A 1125 -38.94 -27.95 10.09
C THR A 1125 -39.21 -28.29 11.54
N ARG A 1126 -40.46 -28.13 11.97
CA ARG A 1126 -40.94 -28.53 13.30
C ARG A 1126 -42.23 -29.31 13.15
N THR A 1127 -42.34 -30.38 13.93
CA THR A 1127 -43.51 -31.24 14.03
C THR A 1127 -43.89 -31.41 15.50
N ALA A 1128 -45.18 -31.57 15.78
CA ALA A 1128 -45.73 -31.70 17.13
C ALA A 1128 -45.25 -30.61 18.11
N TYR A 1129 -45.07 -29.38 17.63
CA TYR A 1129 -44.56 -28.27 18.43
C TYR A 1129 -45.53 -27.92 19.56
N ALA A 1130 -45.02 -27.96 20.80
CA ALA A 1130 -45.82 -27.69 21.99
C ALA A 1130 -46.38 -26.26 21.97
N LYS A 1131 -47.52 -26.03 22.65
CA LYS A 1131 -48.08 -24.68 22.77
C LYS A 1131 -47.10 -23.81 23.55
N PRO A 1132 -46.52 -22.77 22.95
CA PRO A 1132 -45.56 -21.94 23.67
C PRO A 1132 -46.28 -21.11 24.76
N GLY A 1133 -45.49 -20.59 25.69
CA GLY A 1133 -45.92 -19.53 26.62
C GLY A 1133 -45.79 -18.14 25.96
N ASN A 1134 -45.34 -17.15 26.73
CA ASN A 1134 -45.02 -15.79 26.25
C ASN A 1134 -43.55 -15.62 25.81
N ALA A 1135 -42.75 -16.67 25.89
CA ALA A 1135 -41.33 -16.61 25.51
C ALA A 1135 -41.17 -16.59 23.98
N THR A 1136 -40.15 -15.88 23.50
CA THR A 1136 -39.72 -15.90 22.10
C THR A 1136 -39.35 -17.31 21.65
N GLN A 1137 -39.75 -17.68 20.43
CA GLN A 1137 -39.38 -18.94 19.81
C GLN A 1137 -38.29 -18.68 18.76
N SER A 1138 -37.04 -18.99 19.11
CA SER A 1138 -35.88 -18.73 18.26
C SER A 1138 -35.49 -19.95 17.44
N PHE A 1139 -35.34 -19.76 16.13
CA PHE A 1139 -34.95 -20.82 15.20
C PHE A 1139 -33.70 -20.40 14.44
N THR A 1140 -32.56 -21.00 14.80
CA THR A 1140 -31.29 -20.82 14.10
C THR A 1140 -31.11 -21.88 13.01
N PHE A 1141 -30.42 -21.49 11.94
CA PHE A 1141 -30.04 -22.34 10.82
C PHE A 1141 -28.73 -21.83 10.22
N THR A 1142 -28.06 -22.66 9.41
CA THR A 1142 -26.85 -22.23 8.69
C THR A 1142 -27.17 -20.98 7.86
N ALA A 1143 -26.35 -19.93 7.98
CA ALA A 1143 -26.60 -18.66 7.31
C ALA A 1143 -26.85 -18.84 5.80
N GLN A 1144 -27.95 -18.31 5.29
CA GLN A 1144 -28.31 -18.33 3.87
C GLN A 1144 -28.64 -16.92 3.38
N ASN A 1145 -28.21 -16.59 2.17
CA ASN A 1145 -28.65 -15.36 1.51
C ASN A 1145 -30.11 -15.51 1.05
N ALA A 1146 -30.98 -14.67 1.56
CA ALA A 1146 -32.39 -14.66 1.22
C ALA A 1146 -32.94 -13.25 1.19
N ARG A 1147 -33.85 -12.98 0.25
CA ARG A 1147 -34.67 -11.77 0.23
C ARG A 1147 -36.02 -12.04 0.89
N TYR A 1148 -36.53 -13.25 0.84
CA TYR A 1148 -37.84 -13.63 1.36
C TYR A 1148 -37.70 -14.70 2.44
N VAL A 1149 -38.45 -14.54 3.53
CA VAL A 1149 -38.60 -15.55 4.59
C VAL A 1149 -40.08 -15.90 4.70
N LYS A 1150 -40.44 -17.16 4.44
CA LYS A 1150 -41.80 -17.66 4.57
C LYS A 1150 -41.90 -18.59 5.77
N ILE A 1151 -42.83 -18.30 6.68
CA ILE A 1151 -43.22 -19.19 7.76
C ILE A 1151 -44.53 -19.84 7.35
N GLU A 1152 -44.54 -21.15 7.19
CA GLU A 1152 -45.68 -21.92 6.70
C GLU A 1152 -46.10 -22.93 7.76
N GLY A 1153 -47.21 -22.65 8.45
CA GLY A 1153 -47.84 -23.54 9.41
C GLY A 1153 -48.73 -24.54 8.68
N THR A 1154 -48.32 -25.80 8.66
CA THR A 1154 -49.02 -26.90 7.95
C THR A 1154 -50.02 -27.64 8.83
N SER A 1155 -49.95 -27.43 10.16
CA SER A 1155 -50.90 -27.95 11.13
C SER A 1155 -51.08 -26.94 12.27
N LEU A 1156 -52.33 -26.58 12.57
CA LEU A 1156 -52.74 -25.55 13.51
C LEU A 1156 -53.46 -26.15 14.71
N ARG A 1157 -53.42 -25.43 15.84
CA ARG A 1157 -54.11 -25.83 17.08
C ARG A 1157 -55.47 -25.13 17.18
N SER A 1158 -56.55 -25.89 17.45
CA SER A 1158 -57.84 -25.31 17.79
C SER A 1158 -57.76 -24.52 19.10
N ASN A 1159 -58.31 -23.31 19.13
CA ASN A 1159 -58.36 -22.50 20.35
C ASN A 1159 -59.74 -22.55 21.02
N PRO A 1160 -59.89 -23.19 22.21
CA PRO A 1160 -61.17 -23.25 22.92
C PRO A 1160 -61.75 -21.88 23.29
N ASN A 1161 -60.88 -20.86 23.42
CA ASN A 1161 -61.26 -19.50 23.75
C ASN A 1161 -61.60 -18.64 22.50
N ASP A 1162 -61.45 -19.21 21.30
CA ASP A 1162 -61.82 -18.60 20.02
C ASP A 1162 -62.70 -19.59 19.23
N PHE A 1163 -63.80 -20.03 19.85
CA PHE A 1163 -64.82 -20.90 19.26
C PHE A 1163 -64.29 -22.22 18.65
N ASN A 1164 -63.18 -22.75 19.18
CA ASN A 1164 -62.46 -23.91 18.64
C ASN A 1164 -61.98 -23.72 17.18
N THR A 1165 -61.74 -22.48 16.74
CA THR A 1165 -61.21 -22.19 15.42
C THR A 1165 -59.72 -22.53 15.31
N TYR A 1166 -59.29 -22.85 14.09
CA TYR A 1166 -57.90 -23.09 13.72
C TYR A 1166 -57.36 -21.83 13.04
N ARG A 1167 -56.35 -21.20 13.61
CA ARG A 1167 -55.70 -20.00 13.05
C ARG A 1167 -54.20 -20.07 13.25
N MET A 1168 -53.45 -19.41 12.37
CA MET A 1168 -52.07 -19.07 12.62
C MET A 1168 -51.99 -17.63 13.12
N GLN A 1169 -51.37 -17.42 14.28
CA GLN A 1169 -51.31 -16.13 14.96
C GLN A 1169 -49.94 -15.92 15.59
N LEU A 1170 -49.35 -14.76 15.34
CA LEU A 1170 -48.04 -14.36 15.84
C LEU A 1170 -48.11 -12.90 16.28
N ALA A 1171 -47.51 -12.60 17.44
CA ALA A 1171 -47.36 -11.22 17.90
C ALA A 1171 -46.37 -10.46 17.00
N GLU A 1172 -45.22 -11.08 16.68
CA GLU A 1172 -44.14 -10.47 15.91
C GLU A 1172 -43.29 -11.58 15.23
N ALA A 1173 -42.60 -11.25 14.13
CA ALA A 1173 -41.56 -12.07 13.53
C ALA A 1173 -40.33 -11.21 13.17
N ILE A 1174 -39.15 -11.63 13.64
CA ILE A 1174 -37.88 -10.92 13.41
C ILE A 1174 -36.89 -11.85 12.72
N VAL A 1175 -36.19 -11.32 11.71
CA VAL A 1175 -35.18 -12.03 10.93
C VAL A 1175 -33.80 -11.42 11.20
N TYR A 1176 -32.81 -12.26 11.49
CA TYR A 1176 -31.44 -11.88 11.82
C TYR A 1176 -30.41 -12.52 10.89
#